data_AF-G4WMX3-F1
#
_entry.id   AF-G4WMX3-F1
#
_cell.length_a   1.000
_cell.length_b   1.000
_cell.length_c   1.000
_cell.angle_alpha   90.00
_cell.angle_beta   90.00
_cell.angle_gamma   90.00
#
_symmetry.space_group_name_H-M   'P 1'
#
loop_
_entity.id
_entity.type
_entity.pdbx_description
1 polymer ?
#
loop_
_entity_poly.entity_id
_entity_poly.type
_entity_poly.pdbx_seq_one_letter_code
_entity_poly.pdbx_strand_id
1 'polypeptide(L)'
;METGRALFSKPMTCQTEIDGEINGNKFKVVGNGDSPGGGDFSIHAYCTTGELPMSWVVLGSPLQYGFHMFSGYPDDIIHYFQECFPEGYILTRSLRFEYDGTLTTTHHYSLEGNCVKAKVTLKGEGFDPNGPTMTKEFEEQHPSQVQIFPHGSGIRLLSNVVFKKKDGTTQLALQDCSVKPLGSRDVPLPNVHFLRTQIIQKKDDSDKRDHVVQREIAIAEHPFLVDNTRGRALFSNSMTSKTEIDGEINGKKFKVVGEGDSPGGGDFTIRAYCTTGELPMSWVVMGSPLQYGFHMLSHYPDDIVHYFQECFPEGYTLTRKLRFEGDGTLTTHHRYELAGTCVKAKVSLTGESFDPSGPTMTKTFVEQLPNQVQVFPHADGIRLLSDVVFVKNDGTTQIAHQDCSVKPLATRKITLPRFHFLHTQISQWKDRSDKRDHVVQREVSKAELPFLVENAVQGRALFSNPMTSKTEIDGEINGKKFKVVGEGDSPGGGDFTMHAYCTTGELPMSWVVMGSPLQYGFHMFSHYPDEIVHYFQECFPEGYTLTRTLRFEGDGTLTTHHQYQLAGTCVKAKVSLKGESFDLNGPTMTKTFVEQLPSQVQVFPHADGIRLLSDVVFVKNDGTTQIAYQDCTVKPLGTRKISLPEFHFLHVQISQRKDSSDPRDHVVQREVAKAQHAVMVKTGRALFSKPMTSKTDIDGEINGQKFRVIGEGKSPGGGDYTMNAYCASGKLPMSWVVLGSPLQYGFHMFAHYPEDIIHFFEECFPEGYTLTRTLRFENDGTLTTHHKYELIGTCMEAKVTLNGVGFDPDGPTMTDGFVEQLAGQMLIYPYGDGIRLVSTVLYVKKDGSTQVGFQDSKLVPVGKRKITQPKVHFVLTQILQKKDASDKRDHVIQREVSRAWYAEHV
;
A
#
# COMPACT_ATOMS: atom_id res chain seq x y z
N MET A 1 -17.23 7.06 32.09
CA MET A 1 -16.60 5.81 32.55
C MET A 1 -15.10 6.01 32.47
N GLU A 2 -14.34 5.51 33.44
CA GLU A 2 -12.87 5.48 33.33
C GLU A 2 -12.49 4.67 32.07
N THR A 3 -11.47 5.11 31.33
CA THR A 3 -10.95 4.35 30.18
C THR A 3 -10.34 3.04 30.67
N GLY A 4 -10.26 2.04 29.79
CA GLY A 4 -9.62 0.77 30.14
C GLY A 4 -8.23 0.98 30.74
N ARG A 5 -7.44 1.85 30.12
CA ARG A 5 -6.09 2.22 30.59
C ARG A 5 -6.04 2.80 32.01
N ALA A 6 -7.05 3.55 32.43
CA ALA A 6 -7.10 4.10 33.78
C ALA A 6 -7.27 3.00 34.85
N LEU A 7 -8.03 1.94 34.54
CA LEU A 7 -8.26 0.80 35.45
C LEU A 7 -6.94 0.06 35.77
N PHE A 8 -6.02 -0.01 34.81
CA PHE A 8 -4.74 -0.71 34.94
C PHE A 8 -3.56 0.20 35.32
N SER A 9 -3.83 1.44 35.75
CA SER A 9 -2.79 2.39 36.20
C SER A 9 -2.18 2.05 37.57
N LYS A 10 -2.73 1.05 38.27
CA LYS A 10 -2.30 0.58 39.58
C LYS A 10 -1.98 -0.92 39.53
N PRO A 11 -1.20 -1.46 40.48
CA PRO A 11 -0.96 -2.89 40.57
C PRO A 11 -2.26 -3.70 40.59
N MET A 12 -2.30 -4.77 39.80
CA MET A 12 -3.46 -5.65 39.62
C MET A 12 -3.12 -7.06 40.05
N THR A 13 -4.14 -7.81 40.46
CA THR A 13 -4.02 -9.26 40.69
C THR A 13 -4.70 -10.03 39.57
N CYS A 14 -4.36 -11.31 39.41
CA CYS A 14 -5.04 -12.19 38.49
C CYS A 14 -5.31 -13.57 39.08
N GLN A 15 -6.36 -14.21 38.57
CA GLN A 15 -6.67 -15.60 38.83
C GLN A 15 -7.02 -16.31 37.53
N THR A 16 -6.50 -17.52 37.36
CA THR A 16 -6.73 -18.35 36.19
C THR A 16 -7.30 -19.69 36.61
N GLU A 17 -8.34 -20.15 35.92
CA GLU A 17 -8.89 -21.49 36.01
C GLU A 17 -8.87 -22.10 34.61
N ILE A 18 -8.17 -23.23 34.43
CA ILE A 18 -8.11 -23.98 33.17
C ILE A 18 -8.83 -25.31 33.35
N ASP A 19 -9.88 -25.52 32.56
CA ASP A 19 -10.49 -26.83 32.32
C ASP A 19 -9.91 -27.39 31.00
N GLY A 20 -9.03 -28.39 31.13
CA GLY A 20 -8.24 -28.92 30.03
C GLY A 20 -8.51 -30.37 29.69
N GLU A 21 -8.39 -30.72 28.42
CA GLU A 21 -8.33 -32.09 27.92
C GLU A 21 -7.24 -32.20 26.86
N ILE A 22 -6.35 -33.19 26.96
CA ILE A 22 -5.34 -33.49 25.94
C ILE A 22 -5.31 -34.98 25.62
N ASN A 23 -5.53 -35.34 24.35
CA ASN A 23 -5.66 -36.73 23.90
C ASN A 23 -6.62 -37.56 24.79
N GLY A 24 -7.74 -36.96 25.22
CA GLY A 24 -8.74 -37.57 26.10
C GLY A 24 -8.41 -37.52 27.61
N ASN A 25 -7.21 -37.09 28.01
CA ASN A 25 -6.83 -36.95 29.42
C ASN A 25 -7.31 -35.59 29.96
N LYS A 26 -8.27 -35.61 30.89
CA LYS A 26 -8.81 -34.40 31.51
C LYS A 26 -7.97 -33.95 32.69
N PHE A 27 -7.79 -32.65 32.81
CA PHE A 27 -7.05 -32.03 33.92
C PHE A 27 -7.64 -30.65 34.27
N LYS A 28 -7.33 -30.18 35.48
CA LYS A 28 -7.66 -28.81 35.92
C LYS A 28 -6.44 -28.11 36.48
N VAL A 29 -6.27 -26.83 36.15
CA VAL A 29 -5.20 -25.97 36.68
C VAL A 29 -5.80 -24.71 37.28
N VAL A 30 -5.30 -24.31 38.46
CA VAL A 30 -5.64 -23.03 39.09
C VAL A 30 -4.37 -22.23 39.31
N GLY A 31 -4.40 -20.94 38.99
CA GLY A 31 -3.29 -20.02 39.18
C GLY A 31 -3.70 -18.72 39.85
N ASN A 32 -2.83 -18.19 40.71
CA ASN A 32 -2.96 -16.86 41.31
C ASN A 32 -1.71 -16.06 40.99
N GLY A 33 -1.88 -14.79 40.60
CA GLY A 33 -0.79 -13.95 40.18
C GLY A 33 -1.02 -12.47 40.44
N ASP A 34 0.00 -11.69 40.12
CA ASP A 34 0.02 -10.25 40.26
C ASP A 34 0.83 -9.58 39.15
N SER A 35 0.49 -8.33 38.88
CA SER A 35 1.23 -7.45 37.98
C SER A 35 1.43 -6.09 38.66
N PRO A 36 2.69 -5.65 38.86
CA PRO A 36 2.97 -4.28 39.27
C PRO A 36 2.69 -3.24 38.16
N GLY A 37 2.39 -3.68 36.94
CA GLY A 37 2.25 -2.84 35.74
C GLY A 37 3.52 -2.79 34.90
N GLY A 38 3.47 -2.07 33.77
CA GLY A 38 4.65 -1.83 32.92
C GLY A 38 5.15 -3.04 32.12
N GLY A 39 4.33 -4.10 31.97
CA GLY A 39 4.70 -5.28 31.19
C GLY A 39 5.26 -6.44 32.00
N ASP A 40 5.37 -6.33 33.33
CA ASP A 40 5.85 -7.41 34.21
C ASP A 40 4.67 -8.05 34.96
N PHE A 41 4.60 -9.38 34.96
CA PHE A 41 3.62 -10.11 35.75
C PHE A 41 4.04 -11.55 36.05
N SER A 42 3.58 -12.05 37.20
CA SER A 42 3.92 -13.38 37.71
C SER A 42 2.67 -14.15 38.12
N ILE A 43 2.68 -15.47 37.93
CA ILE A 43 1.61 -16.37 38.36
C ILE A 43 2.21 -17.63 38.97
N HIS A 44 1.62 -18.08 40.07
CA HIS A 44 1.85 -19.41 40.63
C HIS A 44 0.62 -20.28 40.33
N ALA A 45 0.81 -21.31 39.49
CA ALA A 45 -0.25 -22.21 39.07
C ALA A 45 0.06 -23.67 39.44
N TYR A 46 -0.97 -24.44 39.79
CA TYR A 46 -0.85 -25.86 40.12
C TYR A 46 -2.01 -26.68 39.58
N CYS A 47 -1.76 -27.95 39.28
CA CYS A 47 -2.78 -28.88 38.82
C CYS A 47 -3.58 -29.42 40.01
N THR A 48 -4.91 -29.26 39.98
CA THR A 48 -5.80 -29.70 41.07
C THR A 48 -6.24 -31.16 40.92
N THR A 49 -6.00 -31.76 39.75
CA THR A 49 -6.37 -33.15 39.42
C THR A 49 -5.21 -34.14 39.53
N GLY A 50 -4.09 -33.73 40.14
CA GLY A 50 -2.89 -34.56 40.29
C GLY A 50 -1.75 -34.08 39.40
N GLU A 51 -1.12 -35.01 38.69
CA GLU A 51 -0.04 -34.70 37.75
C GLU A 51 -0.61 -34.17 36.43
N LEU A 52 -0.02 -33.09 35.90
CA LEU A 52 -0.40 -32.53 34.62
C LEU A 52 -0.05 -33.53 33.49
N PRO A 53 -0.96 -33.88 32.57
CA PRO A 53 -0.71 -34.91 31.56
C PRO A 53 0.20 -34.46 30.38
N MET A 54 0.73 -33.24 30.43
CA MET A 54 1.59 -32.66 29.41
C MET A 54 2.65 -31.74 30.04
N SER A 55 3.60 -31.24 29.24
CA SER A 55 4.60 -30.29 29.72
C SER A 55 4.00 -28.97 30.23
N TRP A 56 4.45 -28.49 31.38
CA TRP A 56 4.14 -27.15 31.89
C TRP A 56 4.61 -26.03 30.95
N VAL A 57 5.67 -26.26 30.18
CA VAL A 57 6.19 -25.29 29.21
C VAL A 57 5.15 -24.97 28.13
N VAL A 58 4.36 -25.97 27.70
CA VAL A 58 3.28 -25.79 26.73
C VAL A 58 2.11 -24.98 27.32
N LEU A 59 1.90 -25.02 28.64
CA LEU A 59 0.97 -24.14 29.33
C LEU A 59 1.46 -22.69 29.47
N GLY A 60 2.71 -22.40 29.08
CA GLY A 60 3.26 -21.04 29.09
C GLY A 60 2.31 -20.03 28.43
N SER A 61 1.86 -20.35 27.22
CA SER A 61 0.98 -19.45 26.47
C SER A 61 -0.44 -19.38 27.05
N PRO A 62 -1.10 -20.51 27.39
CA PRO A 62 -2.40 -20.48 28.05
C PRO A 62 -2.45 -19.87 29.47
N LEU A 63 -1.34 -19.83 30.23
CA LEU A 63 -1.33 -19.31 31.61
C LEU A 63 -1.10 -17.80 31.69
N GLN A 64 -0.17 -17.25 30.90
CA GLN A 64 0.25 -15.85 31.05
C GLN A 64 0.26 -15.08 29.74
N TYR A 65 0.66 -15.71 28.63
CA TYR A 65 0.59 -15.08 27.30
C TYR A 65 -0.86 -14.80 26.87
N GLY A 66 -1.87 -15.10 27.69
CA GLY A 66 -3.24 -14.62 27.49
C GLY A 66 -3.57 -13.31 28.22
N PHE A 67 -2.76 -12.90 29.21
CA PHE A 67 -2.89 -11.68 30.00
C PHE A 67 -2.24 -10.45 29.35
N HIS A 68 -2.46 -10.28 28.05
CA HIS A 68 -1.87 -9.19 27.30
C HIS A 68 -2.27 -7.80 27.84
N MET A 69 -3.36 -7.68 28.61
CA MET A 69 -3.74 -6.43 29.29
C MET A 69 -2.69 -5.93 30.30
N PHE A 70 -1.77 -6.78 30.77
CA PHE A 70 -0.66 -6.36 31.63
C PHE A 70 0.60 -5.93 30.87
N SER A 71 0.62 -6.06 29.54
CA SER A 71 1.74 -5.64 28.71
C SER A 71 2.03 -4.14 28.81
N GLY A 72 3.30 -3.76 28.71
CA GLY A 72 3.72 -2.36 28.65
C GLY A 72 3.49 -1.78 27.26
N TYR A 73 2.66 -0.75 27.14
CA TYR A 73 2.36 -0.08 25.87
C TYR A 73 2.87 1.37 25.86
N PRO A 74 3.55 1.81 24.78
CA PRO A 74 3.77 3.22 24.49
C PRO A 74 2.45 4.01 24.43
N ASP A 75 2.50 5.30 24.75
CA ASP A 75 1.28 6.14 24.84
C ASP A 75 0.52 6.27 23.52
N ASP A 76 1.22 6.14 22.40
CA ASP A 76 0.73 6.31 21.04
C ASP A 76 0.26 5.00 20.39
N ILE A 77 0.40 3.85 21.07
CA ILE A 77 -0.19 2.58 20.64
C ILE A 77 -1.45 2.32 21.48
N ILE A 78 -2.57 2.08 20.81
CA ILE A 78 -3.83 1.74 21.48
C ILE A 78 -3.68 0.39 22.18
N HIS A 79 -3.83 0.38 23.50
CA HIS A 79 -3.78 -0.84 24.32
C HIS A 79 -5.13 -1.56 24.28
N TYR A 80 -5.39 -2.21 23.15
CA TYR A 80 -6.69 -2.84 22.86
C TYR A 80 -7.20 -3.74 23.99
N PHE A 81 -6.32 -4.53 24.61
CA PHE A 81 -6.68 -5.45 25.69
C PHE A 81 -7.19 -4.73 26.93
N GLN A 82 -6.54 -3.64 27.33
CA GLN A 82 -7.02 -2.81 28.44
C GLN A 82 -8.31 -2.10 28.06
N GLU A 83 -8.39 -1.57 26.84
CA GLU A 83 -9.59 -0.91 26.35
C GLU A 83 -10.80 -1.85 26.34
N CYS A 84 -10.67 -3.17 26.26
CA CYS A 84 -11.82 -4.08 26.42
C CYS A 84 -12.44 -4.11 27.84
N PHE A 85 -11.78 -3.57 28.86
CA PHE A 85 -12.29 -3.54 30.24
C PHE A 85 -13.13 -2.28 30.54
N PRO A 86 -14.09 -2.35 31.48
CA PRO A 86 -14.29 -3.40 32.49
C PRO A 86 -15.00 -4.68 32.02
N GLU A 87 -15.65 -4.69 30.86
CA GLU A 87 -16.43 -5.82 30.34
C GLU A 87 -15.55 -7.04 30.04
N GLY A 88 -14.31 -6.82 29.63
CA GLY A 88 -13.33 -7.85 29.32
C GLY A 88 -13.42 -8.33 27.87
N TYR A 89 -12.73 -9.43 27.56
CA TYR A 89 -12.61 -9.95 26.21
C TYR A 89 -12.54 -11.47 26.17
N ILE A 90 -12.85 -12.03 24.99
CA ILE A 90 -12.60 -13.43 24.67
C ILE A 90 -11.36 -13.50 23.80
N LEU A 91 -10.44 -14.40 24.15
CA LEU A 91 -9.29 -14.76 23.32
C LEU A 91 -9.42 -16.23 22.91
N THR A 92 -9.49 -16.50 21.61
CA THR A 92 -9.33 -17.86 21.07
C THR A 92 -7.93 -18.01 20.51
N ARG A 93 -7.34 -19.20 20.65
CA ARG A 93 -5.96 -19.48 20.24
C ARG A 93 -5.83 -20.89 19.71
N SER A 94 -5.04 -21.04 18.67
CA SER A 94 -4.52 -22.33 18.18
C SER A 94 -2.99 -22.30 18.20
N LEU A 95 -2.37 -23.31 18.80
CA LEU A 95 -0.95 -23.64 18.68
C LEU A 95 -0.82 -24.95 17.92
N ARG A 96 -0.29 -24.88 16.70
CA ARG A 96 -0.04 -26.06 15.85
C ARG A 96 1.43 -26.43 15.93
N PHE A 97 1.74 -27.55 16.58
CA PHE A 97 3.11 -28.02 16.73
C PHE A 97 3.58 -28.69 15.44
N GLU A 98 4.81 -28.39 15.04
CA GLU A 98 5.41 -28.99 13.85
C GLU A 98 5.52 -30.52 14.04
N TYR A 99 4.97 -31.27 13.08
CA TYR A 99 4.91 -32.74 13.07
C TYR A 99 4.27 -33.39 14.30
N ASP A 100 3.42 -32.67 15.03
CA ASP A 100 2.77 -33.15 16.26
C ASP A 100 1.35 -32.56 16.37
N GLY A 101 0.75 -32.63 17.55
CA GLY A 101 -0.63 -32.22 17.81
C GLY A 101 -0.90 -30.72 17.73
N THR A 102 -2.17 -30.39 17.92
CA THR A 102 -2.66 -28.99 17.99
C THR A 102 -3.33 -28.74 19.33
N LEU A 103 -2.98 -27.63 19.95
CA LEU A 103 -3.61 -27.12 21.16
C LEU A 103 -4.55 -25.97 20.79
N THR A 104 -5.81 -26.04 21.19
CA THR A 104 -6.79 -24.96 21.03
C THR A 104 -7.27 -24.50 22.39
N THR A 105 -7.34 -23.19 22.62
CA THR A 105 -7.82 -22.61 23.88
C THR A 105 -8.79 -21.48 23.64
N THR A 106 -9.81 -21.38 24.51
CA THR A 106 -10.72 -20.24 24.59
C THR A 106 -10.62 -19.66 26.00
N HIS A 107 -10.32 -18.37 26.09
CA HIS A 107 -10.15 -17.64 27.33
C HIS A 107 -11.25 -16.61 27.46
N HIS A 108 -11.87 -16.55 28.64
CA HIS A 108 -12.79 -15.49 29.02
C HIS A 108 -12.14 -14.66 30.11
N TYR A 109 -11.80 -13.42 29.78
CA TYR A 109 -11.25 -12.45 30.72
C TYR A 109 -12.34 -11.53 31.24
N SER A 110 -12.42 -11.37 32.56
CA SER A 110 -13.33 -10.44 33.22
C SER A 110 -12.63 -9.75 34.39
N LEU A 111 -13.20 -8.64 34.86
CA LEU A 111 -12.65 -7.89 35.99
C LEU A 111 -13.59 -7.94 37.19
N GLU A 112 -13.07 -8.35 38.35
CA GLU A 112 -13.76 -8.31 39.65
C GLU A 112 -12.93 -7.49 40.63
N GLY A 113 -13.35 -6.25 40.90
CA GLY A 113 -12.57 -5.32 41.71
C GLY A 113 -11.22 -5.00 41.04
N ASN A 114 -10.11 -5.33 41.70
CA ASN A 114 -8.74 -5.21 41.17
C ASN A 114 -8.14 -6.57 40.75
N CYS A 115 -8.98 -7.59 40.54
CA CYS A 115 -8.57 -8.93 40.14
C CYS A 115 -9.11 -9.26 38.75
N VAL A 116 -8.21 -9.51 37.79
CA VAL A 116 -8.57 -10.07 36.49
C VAL A 116 -8.81 -11.57 36.65
N LYS A 117 -9.98 -12.05 36.25
CA LYS A 117 -10.30 -13.49 36.22
C LYS A 117 -10.16 -14.00 34.79
N ALA A 118 -9.50 -15.13 34.62
CA ALA A 118 -9.41 -15.86 33.37
C ALA A 118 -10.03 -17.25 33.53
N LYS A 119 -11.09 -17.53 32.78
CA LYS A 119 -11.65 -18.88 32.64
C LYS A 119 -11.25 -19.44 31.28
N VAL A 120 -10.54 -20.56 31.28
CA VAL A 120 -9.93 -21.12 30.07
C VAL A 120 -10.46 -22.52 29.83
N THR A 121 -10.95 -22.77 28.63
CA THR A 121 -11.17 -24.13 28.12
C THR A 121 -10.02 -24.48 27.18
N LEU A 122 -9.40 -25.63 27.39
CA LEU A 122 -8.24 -26.10 26.62
C LEU A 122 -8.51 -27.48 26.05
N LYS A 123 -8.24 -27.65 24.76
CA LYS A 123 -8.34 -28.93 24.06
C LYS A 123 -7.07 -29.18 23.24
N GLY A 124 -6.37 -30.27 23.53
CA GLY A 124 -5.23 -30.75 22.77
C GLY A 124 -5.56 -32.05 22.04
N GLU A 125 -5.31 -32.11 20.73
CA GLU A 125 -5.60 -33.28 19.89
C GLU A 125 -4.44 -33.62 18.96
N GLY A 126 -4.28 -34.90 18.67
CA GLY A 126 -3.31 -35.40 17.70
C GLY A 126 -1.87 -35.40 18.19
N PHE A 127 -1.64 -35.25 19.49
CA PHE A 127 -0.28 -35.31 20.04
C PHE A 127 0.25 -36.74 20.02
N ASP A 128 1.51 -36.94 19.62
CA ASP A 128 2.15 -38.25 19.73
C ASP A 128 2.31 -38.60 21.23
N PRO A 129 1.82 -39.77 21.70
CA PRO A 129 2.05 -40.22 23.07
C PRO A 129 3.53 -40.29 23.49
N ASN A 130 4.44 -40.46 22.53
CA ASN A 130 5.89 -40.44 22.73
C ASN A 130 6.51 -39.08 22.36
N GLY A 131 5.71 -38.12 21.91
CA GLY A 131 6.14 -36.77 21.54
C GLY A 131 6.53 -35.93 22.76
N PRO A 132 7.32 -34.85 22.57
CA PRO A 132 7.89 -34.05 23.65
C PRO A 132 6.84 -33.33 24.51
N THR A 133 5.66 -33.04 23.95
CA THR A 133 4.53 -32.49 24.71
C THR A 133 4.03 -33.45 25.78
N MET A 134 3.83 -34.73 25.40
CA MET A 134 3.27 -35.76 26.28
C MET A 134 4.33 -36.34 27.23
N THR A 135 5.57 -36.46 26.77
CA THR A 135 6.71 -36.96 27.55
C THR A 135 7.37 -35.91 28.44
N LYS A 136 6.91 -34.65 28.38
CA LYS A 136 7.41 -33.52 29.19
C LYS A 136 8.90 -33.23 28.95
N GLU A 137 9.32 -33.31 27.70
CA GLU A 137 10.71 -33.12 27.29
C GLU A 137 11.07 -31.67 27.00
N PHE A 138 10.11 -30.74 27.01
CA PHE A 138 10.41 -29.31 26.93
C PHE A 138 11.02 -28.78 28.23
N GLU A 139 12.08 -28.01 28.09
CA GLU A 139 12.78 -27.30 29.17
C GLU A 139 12.27 -25.86 29.31
N GLU A 140 12.17 -25.12 28.20
CA GLU A 140 11.77 -23.71 28.20
C GLU A 140 11.12 -23.27 26.88
N GLN A 141 10.47 -22.11 26.92
CA GLN A 141 9.97 -21.41 25.74
C GLN A 141 10.90 -20.21 25.46
N HIS A 142 11.42 -20.11 24.24
CA HIS A 142 12.24 -18.97 23.84
C HIS A 142 11.41 -17.68 23.70
N PRO A 143 12.05 -16.49 23.82
CA PRO A 143 11.41 -15.22 23.57
C PRO A 143 10.73 -15.20 22.19
N SER A 144 9.55 -14.60 22.13
CA SER A 144 8.77 -14.53 20.89
C SER A 144 8.29 -13.11 20.61
N GLN A 145 8.16 -12.79 19.32
CA GLN A 145 7.53 -11.56 18.87
C GLN A 145 6.14 -11.89 18.33
N VAL A 146 5.14 -11.20 18.85
CA VAL A 146 3.73 -11.35 18.46
C VAL A 146 3.36 -10.20 17.55
N GLN A 147 2.80 -10.50 16.39
CA GLN A 147 2.27 -9.49 15.49
C GLN A 147 0.81 -9.28 15.82
N ILE A 148 0.39 -8.03 16.02
CA ILE A 148 -0.98 -7.67 16.39
C ILE A 148 -1.54 -6.72 15.34
N PHE A 149 -2.72 -7.01 14.82
CA PHE A 149 -3.38 -6.19 13.79
C PHE A 149 -4.90 -6.23 13.88
N PRO A 150 -5.60 -5.19 13.40
CA PRO A 150 -7.07 -5.17 13.30
C PRO A 150 -7.62 -6.36 12.52
N HIS A 151 -8.69 -6.96 13.04
CA HIS A 151 -9.41 -8.03 12.36
C HIS A 151 -10.89 -8.02 12.77
N GLY A 152 -11.76 -7.60 11.85
CA GLY A 152 -13.18 -7.43 12.11
C GLY A 152 -13.43 -6.42 13.23
N SER A 153 -14.23 -6.79 14.23
CA SER A 153 -14.52 -5.97 15.42
C SER A 153 -13.48 -6.13 16.55
N GLY A 154 -12.35 -6.76 16.28
CA GLY A 154 -11.29 -6.94 17.26
C GLY A 154 -9.91 -7.07 16.64
N ILE A 155 -9.03 -7.87 17.24
CA ILE A 155 -7.65 -8.02 16.78
C ILE A 155 -7.29 -9.49 16.55
N ARG A 156 -6.32 -9.72 15.68
CA ARG A 156 -5.67 -11.03 15.48
C ARG A 156 -4.21 -10.94 15.87
N LEU A 157 -3.69 -12.04 16.43
CA LEU A 157 -2.30 -12.17 16.85
C LEU A 157 -1.66 -13.37 16.16
N LEU A 158 -0.48 -13.16 15.58
CA LEU A 158 0.29 -14.22 14.93
C LEU A 158 1.72 -14.27 15.51
N SER A 159 2.23 -15.46 15.78
CA SER A 159 3.62 -15.64 16.19
C SER A 159 4.12 -17.06 15.96
N ASN A 160 5.43 -17.20 15.85
CA ASN A 160 6.14 -18.47 15.93
C ASN A 160 6.62 -18.66 17.37
N VAL A 161 6.19 -19.74 18.02
CA VAL A 161 6.60 -20.09 19.39
C VAL A 161 7.61 -21.22 19.31
N VAL A 162 8.78 -21.02 19.92
CA VAL A 162 9.86 -22.02 19.90
C VAL A 162 10.03 -22.61 21.28
N PHE A 163 9.92 -23.93 21.37
CA PHE A 163 10.12 -24.70 22.58
C PHE A 163 11.46 -25.42 22.51
N LYS A 164 12.30 -25.24 23.53
CA LYS A 164 13.57 -25.98 23.67
C LYS A 164 13.32 -27.27 24.45
N LYS A 165 13.88 -28.38 23.98
CA LYS A 165 13.83 -29.70 24.63
C LYS A 165 15.08 -29.92 25.48
N LYS A 166 14.99 -30.85 26.44
CA LYS A 166 16.10 -31.25 27.33
C LYS A 166 17.33 -31.79 26.59
N ASP A 167 17.14 -32.35 25.39
CA ASP A 167 18.22 -32.83 24.53
C ASP A 167 18.93 -31.71 23.75
N GLY A 168 18.49 -30.46 23.92
CA GLY A 168 19.01 -29.28 23.25
C GLY A 168 18.29 -28.93 21.94
N THR A 169 17.50 -29.84 21.36
CA THR A 169 16.75 -29.57 20.12
C THR A 169 15.53 -28.69 20.35
N THR A 170 14.99 -28.07 19.30
CA THR A 170 13.79 -27.24 19.39
C THR A 170 12.57 -27.88 18.72
N GLN A 171 11.37 -27.44 19.09
CA GLN A 171 10.15 -27.65 18.33
C GLN A 171 9.43 -26.32 18.13
N LEU A 172 8.96 -26.09 16.90
CA LEU A 172 8.18 -24.93 16.55
C LEU A 172 6.68 -25.21 16.77
N ALA A 173 5.96 -24.21 17.26
CA ALA A 173 4.51 -24.15 17.14
C ALA A 173 4.08 -22.83 16.49
N LEU A 174 3.20 -22.93 15.50
CA LEU A 174 2.55 -21.78 14.89
C LEU A 174 1.38 -21.36 15.76
N GLN A 175 1.43 -20.12 16.27
CA GLN A 175 0.38 -19.55 17.08
C GLN A 175 -0.47 -18.57 16.28
N ASP A 176 -1.79 -18.76 16.38
CA ASP A 176 -2.81 -17.89 15.81
C ASP A 176 -3.88 -17.62 16.86
N CYS A 177 -4.12 -16.35 17.17
CA CYS A 177 -5.13 -15.95 18.14
C CYS A 177 -6.10 -14.93 17.55
N SER A 178 -7.36 -14.97 17.98
CA SER A 178 -8.33 -13.92 17.74
C SER A 178 -8.87 -13.38 19.06
N VAL A 179 -9.06 -12.07 19.15
CA VAL A 179 -9.52 -11.39 20.35
C VAL A 179 -10.71 -10.52 20.01
N LYS A 180 -11.77 -10.63 20.81
CA LYS A 180 -13.00 -9.84 20.66
C LYS A 180 -13.48 -9.32 22.01
N PRO A 181 -14.05 -8.10 22.06
CA PRO A 181 -14.57 -7.55 23.30
C PRO A 181 -15.83 -8.30 23.72
N LEU A 182 -16.06 -8.43 25.03
CA LEU A 182 -17.29 -9.01 25.59
C LEU A 182 -18.45 -8.00 25.59
N GLY A 183 -18.14 -6.70 25.72
CA GLY A 183 -19.12 -5.63 25.73
C GLY A 183 -19.61 -5.23 24.33
N SER A 184 -20.77 -4.57 24.26
CA SER A 184 -21.31 -3.96 23.03
C SER A 184 -20.73 -2.57 22.72
N ARG A 185 -19.79 -2.11 23.55
CA ARG A 185 -19.09 -0.84 23.43
C ARG A 185 -18.15 -0.88 22.23
N ASP A 186 -18.06 0.24 21.53
CA ASP A 186 -17.05 0.41 20.48
C ASP A 186 -15.66 0.51 21.12
N VAL A 187 -14.77 -0.42 20.78
CA VAL A 187 -13.41 -0.50 21.32
C VAL A 187 -12.44 -0.08 20.21
N PRO A 188 -11.63 0.96 20.43
CA PRO A 188 -10.77 1.48 19.37
C PRO A 188 -9.74 0.44 18.94
N LEU A 189 -9.63 0.20 17.63
CA LEU A 189 -8.71 -0.77 17.06
C LEU A 189 -7.30 -0.18 16.91
N PRO A 190 -6.24 -0.88 17.34
CA PRO A 190 -4.86 -0.41 17.19
C PRO A 190 -4.39 -0.54 15.74
N ASN A 191 -3.44 0.31 15.33
CA ASN A 191 -2.66 0.01 14.13
C ASN A 191 -1.81 -1.25 14.34
N VAL A 192 -1.28 -1.79 13.23
CA VAL A 192 -0.34 -2.92 13.29
C VAL A 192 0.83 -2.58 14.22
N HIS A 193 1.14 -3.47 15.16
CA HIS A 193 2.25 -3.34 16.08
C HIS A 193 2.75 -4.72 16.50
N PHE A 194 3.85 -4.75 17.25
CA PHE A 194 4.42 -5.97 17.79
C PHE A 194 4.34 -6.00 19.31
N LEU A 195 4.33 -7.20 19.88
CA LEU A 195 4.54 -7.44 21.30
C LEU A 195 5.76 -8.34 21.44
N ARG A 196 6.81 -7.88 22.12
CA ARG A 196 7.95 -8.72 22.49
C ARG A 196 7.65 -9.37 23.83
N THR A 197 7.80 -10.68 23.88
CA THR A 197 7.43 -11.48 25.06
C THR A 197 8.57 -12.41 25.46
N GLN A 198 8.78 -12.53 26.76
CA GLN A 198 9.67 -13.52 27.35
C GLN A 198 8.95 -14.18 28.53
N ILE A 199 8.98 -15.52 28.55
CA ILE A 199 8.41 -16.32 29.63
C ILE A 199 9.54 -17.03 30.35
N ILE A 200 9.51 -17.01 31.68
CA ILE A 200 10.43 -17.73 32.54
C ILE A 200 9.61 -18.60 33.49
N GLN A 201 9.83 -19.91 33.45
CA GLN A 201 9.20 -20.87 34.35
C GLN A 201 10.21 -21.40 35.37
N LYS A 202 9.76 -21.57 36.61
CA LYS A 202 10.53 -22.19 37.70
C LYS A 202 9.60 -22.98 38.62
N LYS A 203 10.20 -23.76 39.52
CA LYS A 203 9.50 -24.41 40.63
C LYS A 203 9.64 -23.60 41.91
N ASP A 204 8.67 -23.73 42.79
CA ASP A 204 8.68 -23.32 44.18
C ASP A 204 8.94 -24.55 45.06
N ASP A 205 10.13 -24.62 45.68
CA ASP A 205 10.54 -25.77 46.48
C ASP A 205 9.61 -26.03 47.69
N SER A 206 8.81 -25.03 48.09
CA SER A 206 7.84 -25.13 49.18
C SER A 206 6.51 -25.75 48.75
N ASP A 207 6.13 -25.69 47.47
CA ASP A 207 4.89 -26.28 46.98
C ASP A 207 5.11 -27.73 46.54
N LYS A 208 4.37 -28.66 47.16
CA LYS A 208 4.49 -30.10 46.92
C LYS A 208 3.55 -30.63 45.83
N ARG A 209 2.66 -29.78 45.31
CA ARG A 209 1.76 -30.13 44.20
C ARG A 209 2.52 -30.10 42.87
N ASP A 210 1.95 -30.68 41.82
CA ASP A 210 2.48 -30.44 40.47
C ASP A 210 2.13 -29.01 40.03
N HIS A 211 3.14 -28.14 39.98
CA HIS A 211 2.96 -26.69 39.89
C HIS A 211 4.03 -26.01 39.03
N VAL A 212 3.81 -24.74 38.68
CA VAL A 212 4.78 -23.87 38.03
C VAL A 212 4.64 -22.44 38.57
N VAL A 213 5.76 -21.77 38.77
CA VAL A 213 5.82 -20.32 38.94
C VAL A 213 6.32 -19.74 37.62
N GLN A 214 5.49 -18.92 36.99
CA GLN A 214 5.80 -18.31 35.72
C GLN A 214 5.86 -16.80 35.87
N ARG A 215 6.88 -16.18 35.27
CA ARG A 215 6.99 -14.73 35.09
C ARG A 215 7.05 -14.43 33.61
N GLU A 216 6.31 -13.42 33.20
CA GLU A 216 6.31 -12.93 31.83
C GLU A 216 6.64 -11.44 31.79
N ILE A 217 7.46 -11.07 30.80
CA ILE A 217 7.76 -9.70 30.45
C ILE A 217 7.26 -9.47 29.02
N ALA A 218 6.32 -8.53 28.87
CA ALA A 218 5.66 -8.24 27.60
C ALA A 218 5.65 -6.72 27.31
N ILE A 219 6.26 -6.31 26.21
CA ILE A 219 6.41 -4.90 25.81
C ILE A 219 5.95 -4.72 24.37
N ALA A 220 5.04 -3.76 24.13
CA ALA A 220 4.58 -3.41 22.80
C ALA A 220 5.57 -2.46 22.12
N GLU A 221 5.77 -2.70 20.83
CA GLU A 221 6.70 -1.95 19.99
C GLU A 221 6.00 -1.62 18.67
N HIS A 222 6.29 -0.43 18.14
CA HIS A 222 5.89 -0.10 16.77
C HIS A 222 6.52 -1.08 15.78
N PRO A 223 5.96 -1.22 14.57
CA PRO A 223 6.57 -2.01 13.50
C PRO A 223 7.99 -1.54 13.10
N PHE A 224 8.42 -0.40 13.64
CA PHE A 224 9.66 0.28 13.36
C PHE A 224 10.51 0.31 14.64
N LEU A 225 11.49 -0.59 14.73
CA LEU A 225 12.59 -0.42 15.68
C LEU A 225 13.54 0.67 15.15
N VAL A 226 13.59 1.77 15.91
CA VAL A 226 14.56 2.89 15.92
C VAL A 226 14.32 4.02 14.89
N ASP A 227 14.06 5.21 15.45
CA ASP A 227 14.07 6.57 14.88
C ASP A 227 13.19 6.88 13.67
N ASN A 228 11.98 7.37 13.94
CA ASN A 228 11.42 8.63 13.40
C ASN A 228 9.92 8.62 13.70
N THR A 229 9.50 9.31 14.76
CA THR A 229 8.12 9.79 14.85
C THR A 229 7.89 10.68 13.64
N ARG A 230 7.29 10.13 12.58
CA ARG A 230 6.95 10.95 11.42
C ARG A 230 6.00 12.02 11.89
N GLY A 231 6.25 13.24 11.44
CA GLY A 231 5.46 14.42 11.78
C GLY A 231 3.96 14.16 11.80
N ARG A 232 3.43 13.46 10.79
CA ARG A 232 2.00 13.16 10.67
C ARG A 232 1.38 12.41 11.87
N ALA A 233 2.14 11.54 12.53
CA ALA A 233 1.66 10.82 13.71
C ALA A 233 1.51 11.74 14.94
N LEU A 234 2.32 12.80 15.05
CA LEU A 234 2.24 13.75 16.16
C LEU A 234 0.97 14.62 16.11
N PHE A 235 0.34 14.72 14.95
CA PHE A 235 -0.84 15.57 14.70
C PHE A 235 -2.10 14.74 14.40
N SER A 236 -2.12 13.46 14.76
CA SER A 236 -3.31 12.59 14.58
C SER A 236 -4.40 12.84 15.63
N ASN A 237 -4.09 13.57 16.71
CA ASN A 237 -5.01 13.95 17.77
C ASN A 237 -5.27 15.47 17.75
N SER A 238 -6.28 15.92 18.50
CA SER A 238 -6.55 17.35 18.67
C SER A 238 -5.34 18.07 19.25
N MET A 239 -5.04 19.25 18.69
CA MET A 239 -3.87 20.05 19.03
C MET A 239 -4.29 21.39 19.62
N THR A 240 -3.49 21.91 20.53
CA THR A 240 -3.62 23.31 20.98
C THR A 240 -2.48 24.16 20.41
N SER A 241 -2.65 25.47 20.41
CA SER A 241 -1.62 26.42 20.01
C SER A 241 -1.46 27.55 21.02
N LYS A 242 -0.23 28.04 21.16
CA LYS A 242 0.08 29.32 21.81
C LYS A 242 0.90 30.18 20.88
N THR A 243 0.47 31.43 20.69
CA THR A 243 1.11 32.39 19.78
C THR A 243 1.52 33.63 20.55
N GLU A 244 2.77 34.06 20.36
CA GLU A 244 3.29 35.34 20.84
C GLU A 244 3.81 36.13 19.64
N ILE A 245 3.29 37.35 19.45
CA ILE A 245 3.71 38.26 18.37
C ILE A 245 4.29 39.52 18.99
N ASP A 246 5.56 39.79 18.69
CA ASP A 246 6.22 41.07 18.91
C ASP A 246 6.18 41.86 17.60
N GLY A 247 5.40 42.95 17.57
CA GLY A 247 5.12 43.69 16.35
C GLY A 247 5.51 45.15 16.39
N GLU A 248 5.88 45.69 15.24
CA GLU A 248 6.03 47.12 14.99
C GLU A 248 5.42 47.48 13.63
N ILE A 249 4.60 48.52 13.56
CA ILE A 249 4.08 49.04 12.28
C ILE A 249 4.13 50.56 12.28
N ASN A 250 4.76 51.15 11.26
CA ASN A 250 4.99 52.60 11.17
C ASN A 250 5.56 53.20 12.48
N GLY A 251 6.51 52.50 13.12
CA GLY A 251 7.13 52.92 14.39
C GLY A 251 6.29 52.68 15.65
N LYS A 252 5.04 52.19 15.53
CA LYS A 252 4.19 51.84 16.68
C LYS A 252 4.41 50.39 17.08
N LYS A 253 4.98 50.16 18.26
CA LYS A 253 5.19 48.83 18.83
C LYS A 253 3.93 48.29 19.49
N PHE A 254 3.71 46.99 19.35
CA PHE A 254 2.59 46.28 19.97
C PHE A 254 2.96 44.83 20.27
N LYS A 255 2.19 44.18 21.15
CA LYS A 255 2.30 42.75 21.43
C LYS A 255 0.93 42.08 21.36
N VAL A 256 0.87 40.91 20.73
CA VAL A 256 -0.33 40.08 20.66
C VAL A 256 -0.03 38.71 21.23
N VAL A 257 -0.95 38.19 22.03
CA VAL A 257 -0.93 36.79 22.48
C VAL A 257 -2.19 36.09 22.00
N GLY A 258 -2.06 34.82 21.66
CA GLY A 258 -3.19 34.01 21.23
C GLY A 258 -3.12 32.58 21.73
N GLU A 259 -4.29 32.03 22.02
CA GLU A 259 -4.48 30.62 22.36
C GLU A 259 -5.50 30.02 21.39
N GLY A 260 -5.22 28.82 20.91
CA GLY A 260 -6.05 28.19 19.89
C GLY A 260 -6.13 26.69 20.05
N ASP A 261 -7.09 26.12 19.36
CA ASP A 261 -7.44 24.71 19.37
C ASP A 261 -7.77 24.24 17.94
N SER A 262 -7.35 23.02 17.64
CA SER A 262 -7.66 22.34 16.40
C SER A 262 -8.14 20.92 16.72
N PRO A 263 -9.38 20.55 16.34
CA PRO A 263 -9.83 19.18 16.44
C PRO A 263 -9.14 18.25 15.42
N GLY A 264 -8.35 18.79 14.50
CA GLY A 264 -7.77 18.09 13.34
C GLY A 264 -8.56 18.35 12.07
N GLY A 265 -8.17 17.68 10.97
CA GLY A 265 -8.93 17.72 9.72
C GLY A 265 -8.94 19.09 8.99
N GLY A 266 -7.97 19.96 9.27
CA GLY A 266 -7.87 21.27 8.61
C GLY A 266 -8.63 22.41 9.29
N ASP A 267 -9.27 22.17 10.44
CA ASP A 267 -10.02 23.18 11.20
C ASP A 267 -9.19 23.69 12.38
N PHE A 268 -9.06 25.01 12.51
CA PHE A 268 -8.29 25.63 13.59
C PHE A 268 -8.94 26.94 14.03
N THR A 269 -9.16 27.10 15.34
CA THR A 269 -9.68 28.34 15.93
C THR A 269 -8.66 28.94 16.89
N ILE A 270 -8.45 30.26 16.82
CA ILE A 270 -7.58 31.00 17.74
C ILE A 270 -8.33 32.21 18.29
N ARG A 271 -8.17 32.45 19.59
CA ARG A 271 -8.51 33.73 20.23
C ARG A 271 -7.22 34.48 20.51
N ALA A 272 -7.08 35.68 19.95
CA ALA A 272 -5.92 36.52 20.14
C ALA A 272 -6.32 37.92 20.64
N TYR A 273 -5.49 38.52 21.50
CA TYR A 273 -5.70 39.88 21.99
C TYR A 273 -4.38 40.65 22.11
N CYS A 274 -4.48 41.98 21.94
CA CYS A 274 -3.35 42.88 22.08
C CYS A 274 -3.09 43.16 23.56
N THR A 275 -1.88 42.90 24.05
CA THR A 275 -1.51 43.10 25.46
C THR A 275 -1.02 44.52 25.74
N THR A 276 -0.73 45.30 24.70
CA THR A 276 -0.21 46.67 24.79
C THR A 276 -1.28 47.74 24.58
N GLY A 277 -2.56 47.37 24.68
CA GLY A 277 -3.70 48.27 24.46
C GLY A 277 -4.36 48.00 23.11
N GLU A 278 -4.64 49.05 22.35
CA GLU A 278 -5.27 48.94 21.03
C GLU A 278 -4.24 48.51 19.97
N LEU A 279 -4.61 47.54 19.13
CA LEU A 279 -3.79 47.10 18.01
C LEU A 279 -3.67 48.27 17.00
N PRO A 280 -2.47 48.66 16.54
CA PRO A 280 -2.29 49.83 15.68
C PRO A 280 -2.70 49.62 14.21
N MET A 281 -3.26 48.47 13.86
CA MET A 281 -3.72 48.12 12.50
C MET A 281 -4.98 47.24 12.54
N SER A 282 -5.56 46.96 11.37
CA SER A 282 -6.73 46.08 11.25
C SER A 282 -6.44 44.65 11.73
N TRP A 283 -7.37 44.07 12.50
CA TRP A 283 -7.35 42.65 12.85
C TRP A 283 -7.51 41.73 11.62
N VAL A 284 -8.13 42.21 10.54
CA VAL A 284 -8.25 41.44 9.29
C VAL A 284 -6.86 41.17 8.69
N VAL A 285 -5.95 42.13 8.76
CA VAL A 285 -4.55 41.96 8.31
C VAL A 285 -3.79 40.97 9.20
N MET A 286 -4.16 40.86 10.48
CA MET A 286 -3.61 39.86 11.40
C MET A 286 -4.03 38.42 11.07
N GLY A 287 -4.96 38.23 10.11
CA GLY A 287 -5.33 36.91 9.59
C GLY A 287 -4.15 36.08 9.14
N SER A 288 -3.24 36.71 8.40
CA SER A 288 -2.05 36.04 7.86
C SER A 288 -1.03 35.66 8.94
N PRO A 289 -0.63 36.56 9.87
CA PRO A 289 0.28 36.22 10.97
C PRO A 289 -0.27 35.27 12.05
N LEU A 290 -1.59 35.21 12.28
CA LEU A 290 -2.17 34.42 13.39
C LEU A 290 -2.45 32.96 13.06
N GLN A 291 -3.02 32.64 11.88
CA GLN A 291 -3.41 31.26 11.54
C GLN A 291 -2.89 30.80 10.20
N TYR A 292 -2.76 31.69 9.20
CA TYR A 292 -2.20 31.34 7.89
C TYR A 292 -0.74 30.86 7.98
N GLY A 293 -0.11 30.84 9.16
CA GLY A 293 1.20 30.22 9.41
C GLY A 293 1.15 28.84 10.10
N PHE A 294 0.00 28.40 10.61
CA PHE A 294 -0.23 27.09 11.22
C PHE A 294 -0.60 26.02 10.19
N HIS A 295 0.08 26.01 9.05
CA HIS A 295 -0.17 25.04 7.98
C HIS A 295 0.01 23.59 8.40
N MET A 296 0.73 23.30 9.50
CA MET A 296 0.80 21.96 10.07
C MET A 296 -0.56 21.41 10.56
N LEU A 297 -1.58 22.26 10.70
CA LEU A 297 -2.94 21.88 11.08
C LEU A 297 -3.87 21.72 9.87
N SER A 298 -3.40 22.00 8.64
CA SER A 298 -4.16 21.84 7.40
C SER A 298 -4.47 20.37 7.08
N HIS A 299 -5.58 20.13 6.39
CA HIS A 299 -5.93 18.78 5.93
C HIS A 299 -5.16 18.41 4.66
N TYR A 300 -4.39 17.32 4.71
CA TYR A 300 -3.65 16.78 3.57
C TYR A 300 -4.15 15.39 3.18
N PRO A 301 -4.51 15.16 1.90
CA PRO A 301 -4.68 13.82 1.34
C PRO A 301 -3.42 12.96 1.51
N ASP A 302 -3.58 11.64 1.58
CA ASP A 302 -2.48 10.69 1.81
C ASP A 302 -1.40 10.71 0.71
N ASP A 303 -1.75 11.16 -0.49
CA ASP A 303 -0.87 11.22 -1.65
C ASP A 303 -0.13 12.57 -1.80
N ILE A 304 -0.27 13.47 -0.82
CA ILE A 304 0.49 14.72 -0.72
C ILE A 304 1.33 14.70 0.56
N VAL A 305 2.64 14.85 0.43
CA VAL A 305 3.53 14.97 1.59
C VAL A 305 3.16 16.21 2.39
N HIS A 306 2.79 16.02 3.65
CA HIS A 306 2.47 17.13 4.53
C HIS A 306 3.73 17.73 5.16
N TYR A 307 4.46 18.50 4.36
CA TYR A 307 5.78 19.04 4.69
C TYR A 307 5.86 19.72 6.07
N PHE A 308 4.82 20.51 6.43
CA PHE A 308 4.78 21.22 7.70
C PHE A 308 4.78 20.30 8.90
N GLN A 309 4.01 19.21 8.85
CA GLN A 309 4.03 18.19 9.91
C GLN A 309 5.35 17.45 9.90
N GLU A 310 5.88 17.06 8.75
CA GLU A 310 7.15 16.31 8.63
C GLU A 310 8.35 17.05 9.26
N CYS A 311 8.29 18.37 9.40
CA CYS A 311 9.29 19.17 10.10
C CYS A 311 9.31 18.95 11.62
N PHE A 312 8.28 18.34 12.20
CA PHE A 312 8.19 18.04 13.64
C PHE A 312 8.78 16.65 13.96
N PRO A 313 9.28 16.43 15.20
CA PRO A 313 9.09 17.26 16.42
C PRO A 313 9.90 18.55 16.50
N GLU A 314 10.95 18.73 15.69
CA GLU A 314 11.87 19.86 15.79
C GLU A 314 11.24 21.20 15.41
N GLY A 315 10.28 21.18 14.49
CA GLY A 315 9.53 22.35 14.02
C GLY A 315 10.17 23.02 12.79
N TYR A 316 9.69 24.22 12.47
CA TYR A 316 10.14 24.96 11.29
C TYR A 316 10.12 26.47 11.51
N THR A 317 10.82 27.18 10.64
CA THR A 317 10.72 28.63 10.50
C THR A 317 9.96 29.00 9.23
N LEU A 318 9.19 30.09 9.31
CA LEU A 318 8.47 30.65 8.16
C LEU A 318 8.78 32.15 8.09
N THR A 319 9.27 32.61 6.96
CA THR A 319 9.39 34.04 6.66
C THR A 319 8.35 34.40 5.61
N ARG A 320 7.57 35.44 5.86
CA ARG A 320 6.47 35.89 4.99
C ARG A 320 6.59 37.38 4.72
N LYS A 321 6.36 37.76 3.47
CA LYS A 321 6.19 39.15 3.02
C LYS A 321 4.83 39.31 2.35
N LEU A 322 4.01 40.23 2.83
CA LEU A 322 2.77 40.69 2.19
C LEU A 322 2.99 42.11 1.68
N ARG A 323 2.93 42.30 0.36
CA ARG A 323 3.04 43.62 -0.28
C ARG A 323 1.66 44.08 -0.71
N PHE A 324 1.12 45.09 -0.06
CA PHE A 324 -0.20 45.63 -0.40
C PHE A 324 -0.09 46.52 -1.64
N GLU A 325 -0.96 46.30 -2.63
CA GLU A 325 -0.97 47.14 -3.83
C GLU A 325 -1.26 48.60 -3.43
N GLY A 326 -0.34 49.49 -3.81
CA GLY A 326 -0.44 50.93 -3.54
C GLY A 326 -0.27 51.35 -2.07
N ASP A 327 0.20 50.45 -1.19
CA ASP A 327 0.34 50.70 0.25
C ASP A 327 1.62 50.02 0.81
N GLY A 328 1.71 49.86 2.13
CA GLY A 328 2.87 49.33 2.82
C GLY A 328 3.15 47.83 2.61
N THR A 329 4.25 47.37 3.22
CA THR A 329 4.66 45.96 3.25
C THR A 329 4.70 45.45 4.67
N LEU A 330 4.11 44.27 4.88
CA LEU A 330 4.16 43.53 6.14
C LEU A 330 5.14 42.36 6.02
N THR A 331 6.16 42.31 6.86
CA THR A 331 7.09 41.18 6.97
C THR A 331 6.91 40.48 8.31
N THR A 332 6.88 39.15 8.30
CA THR A 332 6.82 38.35 9.52
C THR A 332 7.83 37.21 9.49
N HIS A 333 8.43 36.93 10.64
CA HIS A 333 9.26 35.75 10.87
C HIS A 333 8.67 34.93 11.99
N HIS A 334 8.38 33.68 11.71
CA HIS A 334 7.73 32.73 12.60
C HIS A 334 8.70 31.62 12.95
N ARG A 335 8.68 31.19 14.19
CA ARG A 335 9.32 29.98 14.66
C ARG A 335 8.28 29.11 15.35
N TYR A 336 8.07 27.91 14.82
CA TYR A 336 7.13 26.93 15.36
C TYR A 336 7.89 25.82 16.07
N GLU A 337 7.45 25.48 17.27
CA GLU A 337 8.02 24.41 18.10
C GLU A 337 6.89 23.59 18.73
N LEU A 338 7.14 22.30 18.99
CA LEU A 338 6.16 21.42 19.63
C LEU A 338 6.51 21.19 21.09
N ALA A 339 5.51 21.30 21.98
CA ALA A 339 5.61 20.96 23.39
C ALA A 339 4.40 20.11 23.80
N GLY A 340 4.57 18.78 23.79
CA GLY A 340 3.46 17.84 23.96
C GLY A 340 2.46 17.97 22.81
N THR A 341 1.18 18.17 23.12
CA THR A 341 0.11 18.42 22.14
C THR A 341 -0.11 19.92 21.84
N CYS A 342 0.83 20.78 22.24
CA CYS A 342 0.75 22.21 22.03
C CYS A 342 1.82 22.72 21.06
N VAL A 343 1.40 23.35 19.96
CA VAL A 343 2.30 24.08 19.05
C VAL A 343 2.53 25.49 19.61
N LYS A 344 3.79 25.88 19.78
CA LYS A 344 4.17 27.23 20.17
C LYS A 344 4.69 28.00 18.96
N ALA A 345 4.12 29.17 18.70
CA ALA A 345 4.54 30.08 17.65
C ALA A 345 5.10 31.37 18.27
N LYS A 346 6.36 31.68 17.97
CA LYS A 346 6.96 32.99 18.24
C LYS A 346 7.10 33.76 16.94
N VAL A 347 6.55 34.96 16.89
CA VAL A 347 6.45 35.76 15.68
C VAL A 347 7.04 37.15 15.90
N SER A 348 7.97 37.56 15.04
CA SER A 348 8.35 38.97 14.91
C SER A 348 7.65 39.56 13.68
N LEU A 349 7.01 40.72 13.83
CA LEU A 349 6.26 41.39 12.77
C LEU A 349 6.76 42.82 12.58
N THR A 350 7.00 43.20 11.32
CA THR A 350 7.40 44.56 10.93
C THR A 350 6.54 45.03 9.77
N GLY A 351 5.85 46.16 9.94
CA GLY A 351 5.10 46.84 8.89
C GLY A 351 5.72 48.18 8.54
N GLU A 352 6.02 48.39 7.26
CA GLU A 352 6.70 49.58 6.78
C GLU A 352 5.90 50.28 5.68
N SER A 353 5.98 51.60 5.65
CA SER A 353 5.43 52.46 4.58
C SER A 353 3.92 52.35 4.38
N PHE A 354 3.16 52.01 5.43
CA PHE A 354 1.70 52.01 5.35
C PHE A 354 1.17 53.45 5.37
N ASP A 355 0.22 53.78 4.50
CA ASP A 355 -0.46 55.07 4.53
C ASP A 355 -1.25 55.21 5.86
N PRO A 356 -0.98 56.23 6.69
CA PRO A 356 -1.73 56.47 7.92
C PRO A 356 -3.24 56.66 7.70
N SER A 357 -3.65 57.08 6.50
CA SER A 357 -5.06 57.20 6.08
C SER A 357 -5.58 55.96 5.35
N GLY A 358 -4.70 54.99 5.05
CA GLY A 358 -5.02 53.75 4.36
C GLY A 358 -5.83 52.76 5.22
N PRO A 359 -6.44 51.74 4.57
CA PRO A 359 -7.36 50.81 5.23
C PRO A 359 -6.73 49.92 6.30
N THR A 360 -5.43 49.62 6.16
CA THR A 360 -4.66 48.90 7.19
C THR A 360 -4.60 49.67 8.50
N MET A 361 -4.30 50.98 8.42
CA MET A 361 -4.10 51.84 9.59
C MET A 361 -5.41 52.39 10.16
N THR A 362 -6.40 52.65 9.30
CA THR A 362 -7.73 53.12 9.68
C THR A 362 -8.70 52.00 10.06
N LYS A 363 -8.28 50.73 9.93
CA LYS A 363 -9.03 49.53 10.30
C LYS A 363 -10.35 49.36 9.56
N THR A 364 -10.40 49.77 8.30
CA THR A 364 -11.61 49.72 7.47
C THR A 364 -11.78 48.43 6.68
N PHE A 365 -10.83 47.49 6.75
CA PHE A 365 -11.04 46.13 6.25
C PHE A 365 -12.08 45.38 7.09
N VAL A 366 -12.97 44.66 6.40
CA VAL A 366 -14.08 43.90 7.03
C VAL A 366 -13.84 42.39 6.98
N GLU A 367 -13.26 41.87 5.90
CA GLU A 367 -12.96 40.44 5.77
C GLU A 367 -11.80 40.19 4.78
N GLN A 368 -11.30 38.96 4.81
CA GLN A 368 -10.37 38.41 3.84
C GLN A 368 -11.10 37.33 3.05
N LEU A 369 -11.06 37.40 1.71
CA LEU A 369 -11.68 36.39 0.86
C LEU A 369 -10.91 35.05 0.93
N PRO A 370 -11.55 33.91 0.62
CA PRO A 370 -10.87 32.63 0.47
C PRO A 370 -9.69 32.75 -0.48
N ASN A 371 -8.56 32.12 -0.12
CA ASN A 371 -7.32 32.24 -0.85
C ASN A 371 -6.75 30.86 -1.19
N GLN A 372 -6.10 30.78 -2.35
CA GLN A 372 -5.40 29.61 -2.84
C GLN A 372 -3.90 29.88 -2.78
N VAL A 373 -3.17 29.04 -2.02
CA VAL A 373 -1.73 29.15 -1.88
C VAL A 373 -1.04 28.10 -2.72
N GLN A 374 -0.14 28.54 -3.57
CA GLN A 374 0.71 27.67 -4.37
C GLN A 374 1.90 27.24 -3.52
N VAL A 375 2.10 25.93 -3.36
CA VAL A 375 3.20 25.36 -2.56
C VAL A 375 4.17 24.62 -3.46
N PHE A 376 5.42 25.06 -3.50
CA PHE A 376 6.47 24.45 -4.34
C PHE A 376 7.69 24.03 -3.52
N PRO A 377 8.34 22.91 -3.85
CA PRO A 377 9.67 22.60 -3.34
C PRO A 377 10.68 23.67 -3.75
N HIS A 378 11.49 24.15 -2.81
CA HIS A 378 12.49 25.19 -3.04
C HIS A 378 13.70 25.04 -2.10
N ALA A 379 14.85 24.69 -2.66
CA ALA A 379 16.11 24.45 -1.94
C ALA A 379 15.98 23.38 -0.84
N ASP A 380 16.28 23.73 0.41
CA ASP A 380 16.19 22.89 1.61
C ASP A 380 14.81 22.95 2.30
N GLY A 381 13.80 23.55 1.65
CA GLY A 381 12.43 23.58 2.15
C GLY A 381 11.39 23.89 1.07
N ILE A 382 10.40 24.72 1.40
CA ILE A 382 9.30 25.06 0.46
C ILE A 382 9.12 26.57 0.35
N ARG A 383 8.53 26.99 -0.78
CA ARG A 383 8.09 28.36 -1.03
C ARG A 383 6.58 28.39 -1.26
N LEU A 384 5.91 29.38 -0.68
CA LEU A 384 4.48 29.59 -0.82
C LEU A 384 4.20 30.92 -1.49
N LEU A 385 3.34 30.93 -2.51
CA LEU A 385 2.94 32.12 -3.25
C LEU A 385 1.42 32.23 -3.30
N SER A 386 0.86 33.42 -3.08
CA SER A 386 -0.58 33.66 -3.23
C SER A 386 -0.90 35.15 -3.30
N ASP A 387 -2.09 35.48 -3.80
CA ASP A 387 -2.64 36.83 -3.73
C ASP A 387 -3.76 36.88 -2.69
N VAL A 388 -3.57 37.66 -1.63
CA VAL A 388 -4.54 37.79 -0.55
C VAL A 388 -5.45 38.97 -0.84
N VAL A 389 -6.76 38.73 -0.92
CA VAL A 389 -7.75 39.77 -1.21
C VAL A 389 -8.47 40.20 0.05
N PHE A 390 -8.38 41.48 0.39
CA PHE A 390 -9.05 42.11 1.53
C PHE A 390 -10.23 42.94 1.05
N VAL A 391 -11.36 42.85 1.74
CA VAL A 391 -12.56 43.64 1.47
C VAL A 391 -12.62 44.82 2.43
N LYS A 392 -12.86 46.02 1.91
CA LYS A 392 -13.04 47.26 2.69
C LYS A 392 -14.51 47.47 3.03
N ASN A 393 -14.78 48.32 4.02
CA ASN A 393 -16.13 48.67 4.46
C ASN A 393 -17.01 49.34 3.39
N ASP A 394 -16.41 49.94 2.36
CA ASP A 394 -17.09 50.52 1.20
C ASP A 394 -17.42 49.48 0.10
N GLY A 395 -17.04 48.22 0.30
CA GLY A 395 -17.24 47.11 -0.64
C GLY A 395 -16.14 46.97 -1.70
N THR A 396 -15.14 47.85 -1.74
CA THR A 396 -13.98 47.70 -2.64
C THR A 396 -12.96 46.72 -2.08
N THR A 397 -12.07 46.21 -2.93
CA THR A 397 -11.01 45.27 -2.53
C THR A 397 -9.62 45.90 -2.57
N GLN A 398 -8.68 45.28 -1.85
CA GLN A 398 -7.26 45.52 -1.98
C GLN A 398 -6.52 44.19 -1.98
N ILE A 399 -5.56 44.04 -2.89
CA ILE A 399 -4.76 42.82 -3.03
C ILE A 399 -3.43 43.01 -2.30
N ALA A 400 -2.98 41.97 -1.61
CA ALA A 400 -1.61 41.87 -1.11
C ALA A 400 -0.93 40.62 -1.67
N HIS A 401 0.19 40.81 -2.36
CA HIS A 401 0.99 39.71 -2.88
C HIS A 401 1.80 39.07 -1.75
N GLN A 402 1.56 37.78 -1.51
CA GLN A 402 2.22 37.00 -0.49
C GLN A 402 3.35 36.15 -1.07
N ASP A 403 4.52 36.23 -0.44
CA ASP A 403 5.68 35.37 -0.71
C ASP A 403 6.24 34.85 0.61
N CYS A 404 6.22 33.53 0.79
CA CYS A 404 6.74 32.89 2.00
C CYS A 404 7.83 31.87 1.68
N SER A 405 8.82 31.78 2.56
CA SER A 405 9.83 30.72 2.58
C SER A 405 9.76 29.97 3.91
N VAL A 406 9.77 28.64 3.84
CA VAL A 406 9.66 27.75 5.00
C VAL A 406 10.85 26.81 5.02
N LYS A 407 11.50 26.72 6.18
CA LYS A 407 12.69 25.88 6.40
C LYS A 407 12.57 25.04 7.66
N PRO A 408 12.99 23.77 7.64
CA PRO A 408 12.91 22.92 8.82
C PRO A 408 13.93 23.37 9.86
N LEU A 409 13.64 23.14 11.14
CA LEU A 409 14.60 23.30 12.22
C LEU A 409 15.50 22.07 12.37
N ALA A 410 15.04 20.92 11.88
CA ALA A 410 15.77 19.66 11.94
C ALA A 410 16.99 19.65 11.01
N THR A 411 18.06 18.97 11.43
CA THR A 411 19.22 18.67 10.58
C THR A 411 19.03 17.42 9.73
N ARG A 412 17.99 16.61 10.03
CA ARG A 412 17.62 15.43 9.23
C ARG A 412 16.96 15.83 7.92
N LYS A 413 17.06 14.97 6.91
CA LYS A 413 16.45 15.19 5.60
C LYS A 413 14.93 15.10 5.69
N ILE A 414 14.24 16.18 5.34
CA ILE A 414 12.77 16.22 5.22
C ILE A 414 12.36 15.96 3.78
N THR A 415 11.36 15.12 3.58
CA THR A 415 10.81 14.84 2.24
C THR A 415 10.07 16.08 1.73
N LEU A 416 10.46 16.58 0.56
CA LEU A 416 9.78 17.71 -0.07
C LEU A 416 8.49 17.25 -0.78
N PRO A 417 7.41 18.05 -0.73
CA PRO A 417 6.19 17.76 -1.45
C PRO A 417 6.34 18.09 -2.94
N ARG A 418 5.53 17.44 -3.79
CA ARG A 418 5.29 17.94 -5.15
C ARG A 418 4.51 19.26 -5.11
N PHE A 419 4.48 19.97 -6.23
CA PHE A 419 3.62 21.14 -6.38
C PHE A 419 2.16 20.80 -6.05
N HIS A 420 1.53 21.62 -5.21
CA HIS A 420 0.13 21.49 -4.82
C HIS A 420 -0.42 22.87 -4.38
N PHE A 421 -1.73 22.93 -4.19
CA PHE A 421 -2.43 24.08 -3.65
C PHE A 421 -2.86 23.84 -2.21
N LEU A 422 -2.90 24.90 -1.41
CA LEU A 422 -3.64 24.99 -0.16
C LEU A 422 -4.80 25.95 -0.33
N HIS A 423 -6.03 25.45 -0.18
CA HIS A 423 -7.22 26.27 -0.14
C HIS A 423 -7.50 26.63 1.31
N THR A 424 -7.50 27.92 1.62
CA THR A 424 -7.72 28.41 2.97
C THR A 424 -8.84 29.43 3.01
N GLN A 425 -9.76 29.25 3.95
CA GLN A 425 -10.82 30.18 4.27
C GLN A 425 -10.68 30.64 5.72
N ILE A 426 -10.78 31.95 5.95
CA ILE A 426 -10.76 32.55 7.27
C ILE A 426 -12.11 33.18 7.58
N SER A 427 -12.53 33.12 8.84
CA SER A 427 -13.62 33.91 9.38
C SER A 427 -13.18 34.56 10.69
N GLN A 428 -13.48 35.85 10.85
CA GLN A 428 -13.14 36.62 12.04
C GLN A 428 -14.40 37.18 12.71
N TRP A 429 -14.42 37.16 14.04
CA TRP A 429 -15.48 37.78 14.82
C TRP A 429 -14.94 38.25 16.18
N LYS A 430 -15.80 38.96 16.92
CA LYS A 430 -15.53 39.42 18.29
C LYS A 430 -16.33 38.56 19.28
N ASP A 431 -15.71 38.16 20.37
CA ASP A 431 -16.41 37.66 21.54
C ASP A 431 -16.99 38.84 22.33
N ARG A 432 -18.31 38.87 22.47
CA ARG A 432 -19.02 39.93 23.22
C ARG A 432 -18.65 39.98 24.70
N SER A 433 -18.11 38.91 25.26
CA SER A 433 -17.70 38.83 26.67
C SER A 433 -16.29 39.38 26.93
N ASP A 434 -15.43 39.47 25.91
CA ASP A 434 -14.04 39.91 26.05
C ASP A 434 -13.91 41.41 25.76
N LYS A 435 -13.53 42.17 26.78
CA LYS A 435 -13.43 43.65 26.72
C LYS A 435 -12.09 44.13 26.16
N ARG A 436 -11.13 43.24 25.94
CA ARG A 436 -9.80 43.59 25.39
C ARG A 436 -9.93 43.86 23.88
N ASP A 437 -8.96 44.54 23.29
CA ASP A 437 -8.86 44.59 21.84
C ASP A 437 -8.38 43.22 21.32
N HIS A 438 -9.31 42.44 20.76
CA HIS A 438 -9.13 41.02 20.49
C HIS A 438 -9.79 40.59 19.17
N VAL A 439 -9.44 39.41 18.67
CA VAL A 439 -10.14 38.74 17.57
C VAL A 439 -10.31 37.26 17.90
N VAL A 440 -11.44 36.69 17.50
CA VAL A 440 -11.56 35.24 17.35
C VAL A 440 -11.53 34.94 15.87
N GLN A 441 -10.66 34.02 15.48
CA GLN A 441 -10.45 33.65 14.09
C GLN A 441 -10.56 32.15 13.94
N ARG A 442 -11.29 31.70 12.93
CA ARG A 442 -11.33 30.30 12.49
C ARG A 442 -10.77 30.19 11.09
N GLU A 443 -9.91 29.21 10.88
CA GLU A 443 -9.34 28.84 9.60
C GLU A 443 -9.78 27.43 9.24
N VAL A 444 -10.21 27.24 8.00
CA VAL A 444 -10.37 25.93 7.38
C VAL A 444 -9.41 25.86 6.20
N SER A 445 -8.47 24.92 6.25
CA SER A 445 -7.41 24.77 5.26
C SER A 445 -7.28 23.34 4.76
N LYS A 446 -7.30 23.17 3.44
CA LYS A 446 -7.19 21.87 2.76
C LYS A 446 -6.18 21.92 1.61
N ALA A 447 -5.29 20.93 1.58
CA ALA A 447 -4.39 20.71 0.47
C ALA A 447 -5.07 19.93 -0.65
N GLU A 448 -4.71 20.28 -1.87
CA GLU A 448 -5.21 19.64 -3.07
C GLU A 448 -4.13 19.70 -4.15
N LEU A 449 -4.03 18.65 -4.95
CA LEU A 449 -3.18 18.72 -6.14
C LEU A 449 -3.77 19.74 -7.10
N PRO A 450 -2.96 20.33 -8.00
CA PRO A 450 -3.53 20.96 -9.17
C PRO A 450 -4.43 19.95 -9.87
N PHE A 451 -5.75 20.15 -9.77
CA PHE A 451 -6.62 19.69 -10.83
C PHE A 451 -6.07 20.33 -12.10
N LEU A 452 -5.76 19.50 -13.09
CA LEU A 452 -5.73 19.97 -14.47
C LEU A 452 -7.11 20.58 -14.70
N VAL A 453 -7.22 21.90 -14.61
CA VAL A 453 -8.38 22.65 -15.07
C VAL A 453 -8.37 22.54 -16.59
N GLU A 454 -8.81 21.40 -17.10
CA GLU A 454 -9.39 21.29 -18.42
C GLU A 454 -10.91 21.32 -18.21
N ASN A 455 -11.50 22.50 -18.34
CA ASN A 455 -12.95 22.71 -18.41
C ASN A 455 -13.52 22.12 -19.72
N ALA A 456 -13.31 20.83 -19.97
CA ALA A 456 -14.01 20.06 -20.97
C ALA A 456 -14.57 18.82 -20.26
N VAL A 457 -15.86 18.54 -20.48
CA VAL A 457 -16.44 17.24 -20.11
C VAL A 457 -15.52 16.16 -20.70
N GLN A 458 -14.74 15.47 -19.86
CA GLN A 458 -13.88 14.39 -20.34
C GLN A 458 -14.76 13.34 -21.00
N GLY A 459 -14.35 12.88 -22.17
CA GLY A 459 -15.16 11.95 -22.96
C GLY A 459 -15.50 10.69 -22.17
N ARG A 460 -14.56 10.20 -21.35
CA ARG A 460 -14.76 9.07 -20.42
C ARG A 460 -16.00 9.20 -19.53
N ALA A 461 -16.31 10.39 -19.03
CA ALA A 461 -17.45 10.60 -18.14
C ALA A 461 -18.79 10.31 -18.83
N LEU A 462 -18.90 10.55 -20.15
CA LEU A 462 -20.11 10.32 -20.95
C LEU A 462 -20.45 8.83 -21.10
N PHE A 463 -19.47 7.95 -20.94
CA PHE A 463 -19.62 6.49 -21.10
C PHE A 463 -19.57 5.73 -19.77
N SER A 464 -19.74 6.43 -18.64
CA SER A 464 -19.75 5.83 -17.30
C SER A 464 -21.00 5.00 -16.99
N ASN A 465 -22.08 5.19 -17.76
CA ASN A 465 -23.34 4.46 -17.64
C ASN A 465 -23.58 3.59 -18.89
N PRO A 466 -24.47 2.58 -18.81
CA PRO A 466 -24.87 1.80 -19.98
C PRO A 466 -25.33 2.68 -21.15
N MET A 467 -24.88 2.31 -22.35
CA MET A 467 -25.11 3.07 -23.58
C MET A 467 -25.87 2.23 -24.60
N THR A 468 -26.60 2.91 -25.48
CA THR A 468 -27.21 2.29 -26.65
C THR A 468 -26.51 2.75 -27.93
N SER A 469 -26.76 2.04 -29.02
CA SER A 469 -26.24 2.40 -30.34
C SER A 469 -27.27 2.16 -31.44
N LYS A 470 -27.16 2.95 -32.51
CA LYS A 470 -27.89 2.74 -33.76
C LYS A 470 -26.94 2.87 -34.93
N THR A 471 -26.99 1.91 -35.84
CA THR A 471 -26.11 1.86 -37.02
C THR A 471 -26.94 1.83 -38.28
N GLU A 472 -26.57 2.66 -39.25
CA GLU A 472 -27.11 2.65 -40.62
C GLU A 472 -25.95 2.45 -41.59
N ILE A 473 -26.02 1.42 -42.43
CA ILE A 473 -25.00 1.09 -43.44
C ILE A 473 -25.63 1.16 -44.83
N ASP A 474 -25.11 2.06 -45.66
CA ASP A 474 -25.33 2.08 -47.11
C ASP A 474 -24.17 1.37 -47.80
N GLY A 475 -24.43 0.18 -48.35
CA GLY A 475 -23.41 -0.70 -48.87
C GLY A 475 -23.54 -1.01 -50.36
N GLU A 476 -22.40 -1.25 -51.00
CA GLU A 476 -22.30 -1.82 -52.34
C GLU A 476 -21.16 -2.84 -52.36
N ILE A 477 -21.39 -4.06 -52.86
CA ILE A 477 -20.33 -5.06 -53.08
C ILE A 477 -20.45 -5.66 -54.47
N ASN A 478 -19.37 -5.59 -55.26
CA ASN A 478 -19.35 -6.00 -56.67
C ASN A 478 -20.56 -5.46 -57.47
N GLY A 479 -20.92 -4.19 -57.25
CA GLY A 479 -22.06 -3.53 -57.90
C GLY A 479 -23.44 -3.86 -57.30
N LYS A 480 -23.55 -4.79 -56.35
CA LYS A 480 -24.81 -5.11 -55.65
C LYS A 480 -24.99 -4.18 -54.45
N LYS A 481 -26.00 -3.31 -54.52
CA LYS A 481 -26.35 -2.38 -53.44
C LYS A 481 -27.19 -3.08 -52.36
N PHE A 482 -26.95 -2.71 -51.11
CA PHE A 482 -27.70 -3.20 -49.96
C PHE A 482 -27.74 -2.14 -48.84
N LYS A 483 -28.68 -2.30 -47.90
CA LYS A 483 -28.75 -1.47 -46.70
C LYS A 483 -28.91 -2.32 -45.46
N VAL A 484 -28.14 -2.03 -44.42
CA VAL A 484 -28.23 -2.69 -43.11
C VAL A 484 -28.55 -1.65 -42.03
N VAL A 485 -29.44 -2.02 -41.12
CA VAL A 485 -29.67 -1.24 -39.89
C VAL A 485 -29.41 -2.13 -38.68
N GLY A 486 -28.88 -1.54 -37.62
CA GLY A 486 -28.59 -2.25 -36.38
C GLY A 486 -28.91 -1.42 -35.15
N GLU A 487 -29.37 -2.10 -34.10
CA GLU A 487 -29.57 -1.55 -32.77
C GLU A 487 -28.74 -2.35 -31.78
N GLY A 488 -28.06 -1.67 -30.87
CA GLY A 488 -27.19 -2.34 -29.90
C GLY A 488 -27.16 -1.68 -28.54
N ASP A 489 -26.62 -2.40 -27.59
CA ASP A 489 -26.51 -2.03 -26.18
C ASP A 489 -25.13 -2.41 -25.63
N SER A 490 -24.58 -1.55 -24.78
CA SER A 490 -23.35 -1.80 -24.04
C SER A 490 -23.59 -1.53 -22.56
N PRO A 491 -23.45 -2.54 -21.69
CA PRO A 491 -23.48 -2.34 -20.24
C PRO A 491 -22.23 -1.64 -19.70
N GLY A 492 -21.23 -1.36 -20.56
CA GLY A 492 -19.91 -0.88 -20.17
C GLY A 492 -18.90 -2.03 -20.02
N GLY A 493 -17.68 -1.70 -19.61
CA GLY A 493 -16.65 -2.69 -19.29
C GLY A 493 -16.08 -3.47 -20.49
N GLY A 494 -16.28 -3.00 -21.73
CA GLY A 494 -15.75 -3.65 -22.93
C GLY A 494 -16.68 -4.65 -23.59
N ASP A 495 -17.94 -4.77 -23.14
CA ASP A 495 -18.95 -5.67 -23.70
C ASP A 495 -19.99 -4.88 -24.51
N PHE A 496 -20.32 -5.36 -25.70
CA PHE A 496 -21.25 -4.69 -26.61
C PHE A 496 -21.99 -5.70 -27.49
N THR A 497 -23.31 -5.65 -27.51
CA THR A 497 -24.16 -6.49 -28.36
C THR A 497 -24.95 -5.65 -29.36
N MET A 498 -25.11 -6.16 -30.59
CA MET A 498 -25.88 -5.51 -31.65
C MET A 498 -26.71 -6.54 -32.41
N HIS A 499 -27.98 -6.23 -32.62
CA HIS A 499 -28.84 -6.93 -33.56
C HIS A 499 -28.96 -6.10 -34.84
N ALA A 500 -28.49 -6.64 -35.97
CA ALA A 500 -28.53 -5.97 -37.27
C ALA A 500 -29.23 -6.82 -38.33
N TYR A 501 -29.95 -6.18 -39.26
CA TYR A 501 -30.64 -6.85 -40.35
C TYR A 501 -30.56 -6.06 -41.66
N CYS A 502 -30.60 -6.78 -42.77
CA CYS A 502 -30.61 -6.20 -44.11
C CYS A 502 -32.03 -5.74 -44.47
N THR A 503 -32.19 -4.45 -44.77
CA THR A 503 -33.49 -3.84 -45.11
C THR A 503 -33.84 -3.98 -46.60
N THR A 504 -32.86 -4.34 -47.42
CA THR A 504 -33.01 -4.52 -48.88
C THR A 504 -33.15 -5.99 -49.29
N GLY A 505 -33.51 -6.88 -48.35
CA GLY A 505 -33.66 -8.32 -48.59
C GLY A 505 -32.46 -9.11 -48.06
N GLU A 506 -31.96 -10.06 -48.84
CA GLU A 506 -30.81 -10.87 -48.46
C GLU A 506 -29.51 -10.07 -48.60
N LEU A 507 -28.63 -10.14 -47.59
CA LEU A 507 -27.30 -9.53 -47.63
C LEU A 507 -26.48 -10.20 -48.75
N PRO A 508 -25.86 -9.46 -49.68
CA PRO A 508 -25.16 -10.04 -50.83
C PRO A 508 -23.80 -10.68 -50.51
N MET A 509 -23.40 -10.74 -49.25
CA MET A 509 -22.14 -11.31 -48.77
C MET A 509 -22.29 -11.94 -47.39
N SER A 510 -21.22 -12.58 -46.88
CA SER A 510 -21.21 -13.18 -45.54
C SER A 510 -21.43 -12.16 -44.42
N TRP A 511 -22.29 -12.49 -43.45
CA TRP A 511 -22.44 -11.72 -42.21
C TRP A 511 -21.15 -11.71 -41.37
N VAL A 512 -20.30 -12.73 -41.49
CA VAL A 512 -19.02 -12.77 -40.77
C VAL A 512 -18.12 -11.62 -41.22
N VAL A 513 -18.14 -11.26 -42.50
CA VAL A 513 -17.41 -10.09 -43.04
C VAL A 513 -18.01 -8.77 -42.56
N MET A 514 -19.30 -8.74 -42.22
CA MET A 514 -19.96 -7.59 -41.58
C MET A 514 -19.54 -7.40 -40.11
N GLY A 515 -18.78 -8.33 -39.53
CA GLY A 515 -18.14 -8.21 -38.23
C GLY A 515 -17.49 -6.85 -38.01
N SER A 516 -16.60 -6.48 -38.93
CA SER A 516 -15.83 -5.24 -38.82
C SER A 516 -16.66 -3.96 -39.04
N PRO A 517 -17.51 -3.87 -40.07
CA PRO A 517 -18.40 -2.73 -40.26
C PRO A 517 -19.46 -2.50 -39.16
N LEU A 518 -19.89 -3.54 -38.44
CA LEU A 518 -20.96 -3.43 -37.43
C LEU A 518 -20.46 -3.04 -36.04
N GLN A 519 -19.52 -3.79 -35.44
CA GLN A 519 -19.09 -3.56 -34.05
C GLN A 519 -17.60 -3.28 -33.87
N TYR A 520 -16.72 -3.83 -34.74
CA TYR A 520 -15.28 -3.53 -34.69
C TYR A 520 -14.96 -2.05 -34.98
N GLY A 521 -15.96 -1.18 -35.20
CA GLY A 521 -15.80 0.27 -35.23
C GLY A 521 -16.23 1.01 -33.96
N PHE A 522 -16.91 0.33 -33.03
CA PHE A 522 -17.43 0.88 -31.78
C PHE A 522 -16.40 0.80 -30.63
N HIS A 523 -15.15 1.14 -30.92
CA HIS A 523 -14.07 1.08 -29.94
C HIS A 523 -14.27 2.02 -28.73
N MET A 524 -15.19 3.00 -28.81
CA MET A 524 -15.61 3.79 -27.65
C MET A 524 -16.25 2.96 -26.52
N PHE A 525 -16.76 1.76 -26.82
CA PHE A 525 -17.30 0.83 -25.82
C PHE A 525 -16.25 -0.16 -25.28
N SER A 526 -15.03 -0.17 -25.81
CA SER A 526 -13.95 -1.03 -25.32
C SER A 526 -13.48 -0.64 -23.92
N HIS A 527 -13.01 -1.63 -23.15
CA HIS A 527 -12.45 -1.40 -21.82
C HIS A 527 -11.01 -0.88 -21.90
N TYR A 528 -10.75 0.30 -21.34
CA TYR A 528 -9.41 0.87 -21.23
C TYR A 528 -9.02 1.02 -19.76
N PRO A 529 -7.84 0.50 -19.35
CA PRO A 529 -7.21 0.88 -18.08
C PRO A 529 -7.09 2.41 -17.94
N ASP A 530 -6.99 2.90 -16.72
CA ASP A 530 -6.92 4.34 -16.43
C ASP A 530 -5.64 4.99 -16.98
N GLU A 531 -4.60 4.19 -17.19
CA GLU A 531 -3.29 4.63 -17.66
C GLU A 531 -3.21 4.80 -19.19
N ILE A 532 -4.17 4.26 -19.95
CA ILE A 532 -4.21 4.39 -21.42
C ILE A 532 -5.23 5.46 -21.79
N VAL A 533 -4.82 6.46 -22.57
CA VAL A 533 -5.79 7.45 -23.08
C VAL A 533 -6.85 6.76 -23.94
N HIS A 534 -8.12 6.88 -23.55
CA HIS A 534 -9.24 6.31 -24.29
C HIS A 534 -9.66 7.26 -25.42
N TYR A 535 -8.85 7.32 -26.46
CA TYR A 535 -8.99 8.29 -27.56
C TYR A 535 -10.41 8.34 -28.14
N PHE A 536 -11.05 7.17 -28.31
CA PHE A 536 -12.39 7.07 -28.87
C PHE A 536 -13.45 7.75 -28.02
N GLN A 537 -13.38 7.58 -26.69
CA GLN A 537 -14.30 8.27 -25.77
C GLN A 537 -13.97 9.76 -25.72
N GLU A 538 -12.69 10.12 -25.68
CA GLU A 538 -12.27 11.53 -25.61
C GLU A 538 -12.70 12.38 -26.82
N CYS A 539 -12.96 11.77 -27.98
CA CYS A 539 -13.57 12.45 -29.13
C CYS A 539 -15.02 12.91 -28.90
N PHE A 540 -15.72 12.43 -27.88
CA PHE A 540 -17.09 12.82 -27.57
C PHE A 540 -17.13 14.03 -26.62
N PRO A 541 -18.18 14.87 -26.70
CA PRO A 541 -19.47 14.65 -27.36
C PRO A 541 -19.50 14.84 -28.89
N GLU A 542 -18.49 15.47 -29.49
CA GLU A 542 -18.47 15.81 -30.92
C GLU A 542 -18.44 14.57 -31.84
N GLY A 543 -17.82 13.49 -31.36
CA GLY A 543 -17.67 12.22 -32.06
C GLY A 543 -16.45 12.16 -32.97
N TYR A 544 -16.37 11.12 -33.78
CA TYR A 544 -15.22 10.87 -34.66
C TYR A 544 -15.63 10.21 -35.98
N THR A 545 -14.73 10.27 -36.95
CA THR A 545 -14.81 9.48 -38.19
C THR A 545 -13.80 8.34 -38.15
N LEU A 546 -14.16 7.22 -38.76
CA LEU A 546 -13.27 6.08 -38.96
C LEU A 546 -13.33 5.67 -40.44
N THR A 547 -12.18 5.69 -41.11
CA THR A 547 -12.04 5.13 -42.47
C THR A 547 -11.26 3.84 -42.36
N ARG A 548 -11.76 2.77 -42.95
CA ARG A 548 -11.16 1.42 -42.90
C ARG A 548 -11.03 0.83 -44.29
N THR A 549 -9.93 0.13 -44.50
CA THR A 549 -9.74 -0.81 -45.61
C THR A 549 -9.44 -2.19 -45.04
N LEU A 550 -10.09 -3.21 -45.58
CA LEU A 550 -9.90 -4.62 -45.26
C LEU A 550 -9.59 -5.37 -46.57
N ARG A 551 -8.35 -5.83 -46.72
CA ARG A 551 -7.86 -6.51 -47.94
C ARG A 551 -7.75 -8.00 -47.70
N PHE A 552 -8.60 -8.79 -48.35
CA PHE A 552 -8.60 -10.24 -48.20
C PHE A 552 -7.48 -10.87 -49.03
N GLU A 553 -6.73 -11.80 -48.46
CA GLU A 553 -5.68 -12.50 -49.20
C GLU A 553 -6.28 -13.27 -50.39
N GLY A 554 -5.77 -13.00 -51.59
CA GLY A 554 -6.25 -13.66 -52.83
C GLY A 554 -7.70 -13.33 -53.23
N ASP A 555 -8.33 -12.32 -52.65
CA ASP A 555 -9.73 -11.95 -52.90
C ASP A 555 -9.92 -10.41 -52.88
N GLY A 556 -11.16 -9.93 -52.80
CA GLY A 556 -11.51 -8.52 -52.89
C GLY A 556 -11.07 -7.64 -51.73
N THR A 557 -11.40 -6.35 -51.85
CA THR A 557 -11.15 -5.33 -50.82
C THR A 557 -12.45 -4.67 -50.39
N LEU A 558 -12.63 -4.53 -49.08
CA LEU A 558 -13.72 -3.80 -48.47
C LEU A 558 -13.21 -2.46 -47.95
N THR A 559 -13.86 -1.36 -48.31
CA THR A 559 -13.59 -0.02 -47.79
C THR A 559 -14.84 0.51 -47.10
N THR A 560 -14.69 1.04 -45.90
CA THR A 560 -15.81 1.63 -45.15
C THR A 560 -15.45 3.00 -44.58
N HIS A 561 -16.38 3.93 -44.60
CA HIS A 561 -16.28 5.20 -43.91
C HIS A 561 -17.41 5.34 -42.90
N HIS A 562 -17.05 5.58 -41.64
CA HIS A 562 -17.94 5.63 -40.50
C HIS A 562 -17.93 7.04 -39.92
N GLN A 563 -19.10 7.50 -39.51
CA GLN A 563 -19.25 8.72 -38.72
C GLN A 563 -20.04 8.40 -37.46
N TYR A 564 -19.43 8.63 -36.30
CA TYR A 564 -20.03 8.40 -34.98
C TYR A 564 -20.41 9.73 -34.34
N GLN A 565 -21.64 9.81 -33.83
CA GLN A 565 -22.17 11.00 -33.14
C GLN A 565 -22.96 10.59 -31.90
N LEU A 566 -22.93 11.43 -30.86
CA LEU A 566 -23.69 11.20 -29.65
C LEU A 566 -25.05 11.92 -29.71
N ALA A 567 -26.12 11.21 -29.36
CA ALA A 567 -27.47 11.75 -29.22
C ALA A 567 -28.06 11.27 -27.89
N GLY A 568 -27.89 12.06 -26.82
CA GLY A 568 -28.22 11.63 -25.46
C GLY A 568 -27.32 10.46 -25.03
N THR A 569 -27.91 9.35 -24.60
CA THR A 569 -27.22 8.10 -24.22
C THR A 569 -27.11 7.10 -25.39
N CYS A 570 -27.26 7.57 -26.62
CA CYS A 570 -27.24 6.75 -27.82
C CYS A 570 -26.14 7.20 -28.79
N VAL A 571 -25.23 6.28 -29.16
CA VAL A 571 -24.23 6.50 -30.21
C VAL A 571 -24.85 6.15 -31.57
N LYS A 572 -24.93 7.13 -32.47
CA LYS A 572 -25.39 6.93 -33.85
C LYS A 572 -24.20 6.77 -34.78
N ALA A 573 -24.18 5.69 -35.56
CA ALA A 573 -23.20 5.42 -36.59
C ALA A 573 -23.85 5.46 -37.98
N LYS A 574 -23.27 6.28 -38.87
CA LYS A 574 -23.57 6.24 -40.30
C LYS A 574 -22.37 5.70 -41.04
N VAL A 575 -22.59 4.68 -41.86
CA VAL A 575 -21.52 3.94 -42.53
C VAL A 575 -21.79 3.87 -44.02
N SER A 576 -20.81 4.27 -44.83
CA SER A 576 -20.77 3.90 -46.24
C SER A 576 -19.80 2.74 -46.43
N LEU A 577 -20.19 1.75 -47.23
CA LEU A 577 -19.42 0.54 -47.47
C LEU A 577 -19.30 0.26 -48.97
N LYS A 578 -18.08 0.02 -49.44
CA LYS A 578 -17.78 -0.37 -50.82
C LYS A 578 -16.87 -1.59 -50.84
N GLY A 579 -17.36 -2.69 -51.40
CA GLY A 579 -16.60 -3.92 -51.65
C GLY A 579 -16.35 -4.10 -53.14
N GLU A 580 -15.10 -4.34 -53.53
CA GLU A 580 -14.71 -4.46 -54.93
C GLU A 580 -13.80 -5.65 -55.16
N SER A 581 -13.90 -6.23 -56.36
CA SER A 581 -13.04 -7.32 -56.85
C SER A 581 -13.12 -8.61 -56.04
N PHE A 582 -14.25 -8.87 -55.37
CA PHE A 582 -14.46 -10.16 -54.70
C PHE A 582 -14.73 -11.27 -55.72
N ASP A 583 -14.13 -12.44 -55.54
CA ASP A 583 -14.46 -13.63 -56.35
C ASP A 583 -15.91 -14.03 -56.09
N LEU A 584 -16.70 -14.16 -57.15
CA LEU A 584 -18.10 -14.60 -57.07
C LEU A 584 -18.24 -16.01 -56.51
N ASN A 585 -17.19 -16.84 -56.63
CA ASN A 585 -17.11 -18.17 -56.03
C ASN A 585 -16.34 -18.18 -54.70
N GLY A 586 -15.81 -17.02 -54.28
CA GLY A 586 -15.05 -16.85 -53.05
C GLY A 586 -15.93 -16.89 -51.80
N PRO A 587 -15.35 -17.17 -50.62
CA PRO A 587 -16.09 -17.38 -49.37
C PRO A 587 -16.89 -16.15 -48.89
N THR A 588 -16.46 -14.95 -49.26
CA THR A 588 -17.21 -13.71 -49.01
C THR A 588 -18.55 -13.72 -49.74
N MET A 589 -18.56 -14.06 -51.03
CA MET A 589 -19.74 -14.01 -51.89
C MET A 589 -20.62 -15.26 -51.77
N THR A 590 -20.01 -16.42 -51.50
CA THR A 590 -20.71 -17.69 -51.29
C THR A 590 -21.15 -17.91 -49.84
N LYS A 591 -20.81 -16.99 -48.94
CA LYS A 591 -21.20 -16.98 -47.52
C LYS A 591 -20.73 -18.22 -46.74
N THR A 592 -19.55 -18.75 -47.07
CA THR A 592 -19.01 -19.97 -46.44
C THR A 592 -18.11 -19.70 -45.24
N PHE A 593 -17.88 -18.45 -44.86
CA PHE A 593 -17.27 -18.13 -43.57
C PHE A 593 -18.19 -18.49 -42.41
N VAL A 594 -17.63 -19.06 -41.35
CA VAL A 594 -18.37 -19.50 -40.15
C VAL A 594 -18.11 -18.61 -38.95
N GLU A 595 -16.87 -18.14 -38.76
CA GLU A 595 -16.51 -17.25 -37.65
C GLU A 595 -15.28 -16.40 -37.97
N GLN A 596 -15.07 -15.39 -37.13
CA GLN A 596 -13.86 -14.58 -37.09
C GLN A 596 -13.11 -14.92 -35.79
N LEU A 597 -11.81 -15.24 -35.90
CA LEU A 597 -10.99 -15.50 -34.72
C LEU A 597 -10.67 -14.21 -33.96
N PRO A 598 -10.38 -14.28 -32.65
CA PRO A 598 -9.92 -13.12 -31.88
C PRO A 598 -8.72 -12.43 -32.53
N SER A 599 -8.72 -11.11 -32.54
CA SER A 599 -7.69 -10.31 -33.19
C SER A 599 -7.06 -9.32 -32.23
N GLN A 600 -5.78 -9.04 -32.48
CA GLN A 600 -5.04 -7.97 -31.81
C GLN A 600 -4.90 -6.78 -32.76
N VAL A 601 -5.27 -5.60 -32.29
CA VAL A 601 -5.20 -4.35 -33.04
C VAL A 601 -4.12 -3.46 -32.48
N GLN A 602 -3.19 -3.06 -33.33
CA GLN A 602 -2.19 -2.06 -33.05
C GLN A 602 -2.80 -0.69 -33.16
N VAL A 603 -2.73 0.14 -32.10
CA VAL A 603 -3.28 1.50 -32.07
C VAL A 603 -2.14 2.47 -31.77
N PHE A 604 -1.90 3.45 -32.65
CA PHE A 604 -0.83 4.43 -32.46
C PHE A 604 -1.23 5.83 -32.98
N PRO A 605 -0.59 6.90 -32.45
CA PRO A 605 -0.74 8.26 -32.97
C PRO A 605 -0.48 8.35 -34.46
N HIS A 606 -1.36 9.03 -35.19
CA HIS A 606 -1.19 9.29 -36.61
C HIS A 606 -1.83 10.62 -37.01
N ALA A 607 -0.99 11.60 -37.37
CA ALA A 607 -1.41 12.96 -37.70
C ALA A 607 -2.24 13.60 -36.55
N ASP A 608 -3.45 14.06 -36.85
CA ASP A 608 -4.42 14.67 -35.94
C ASP A 608 -5.34 13.66 -35.23
N GLY A 609 -5.07 12.36 -35.38
CA GLY A 609 -5.78 11.31 -34.67
C GLY A 609 -4.96 10.04 -34.50
N ILE A 610 -5.58 8.88 -34.73
CA ILE A 610 -4.94 7.58 -34.53
C ILE A 610 -5.07 6.70 -35.78
N ARG A 611 -4.16 5.73 -35.90
CA ARG A 611 -4.23 4.67 -36.90
C ARG A 611 -4.28 3.31 -36.22
N LEU A 612 -5.06 2.40 -36.80
CA LEU A 612 -5.25 1.04 -36.33
C LEU A 612 -4.82 0.05 -37.40
N LEU A 613 -3.98 -0.93 -37.02
CA LEU A 613 -3.56 -2.01 -37.90
C LEU A 613 -3.86 -3.37 -37.26
N SER A 614 -4.39 -4.33 -38.02
CA SER A 614 -4.59 -5.70 -37.54
C SER A 614 -4.73 -6.70 -38.68
N ASP A 615 -4.37 -7.94 -38.41
CA ASP A 615 -4.74 -9.07 -39.25
C ASP A 615 -6.02 -9.70 -38.71
N VAL A 616 -7.03 -9.83 -39.57
CA VAL A 616 -8.32 -10.44 -39.22
C VAL A 616 -8.40 -11.81 -39.86
N VAL A 617 -8.55 -12.85 -39.04
CA VAL A 617 -8.57 -14.24 -39.51
C VAL A 617 -10.01 -14.75 -39.53
N PHE A 618 -10.46 -15.19 -40.70
CA PHE A 618 -11.78 -15.77 -40.92
C PHE A 618 -11.68 -17.27 -41.12
N VAL A 619 -12.56 -18.04 -40.48
CA VAL A 619 -12.65 -19.49 -40.63
C VAL A 619 -13.74 -19.82 -41.66
N LYS A 620 -13.43 -20.71 -42.60
CA LYS A 620 -14.37 -21.23 -43.61
C LYS A 620 -15.04 -22.51 -43.10
N ASN A 621 -16.15 -22.88 -43.73
CA ASN A 621 -16.91 -24.09 -43.39
C ASN A 621 -16.13 -25.41 -43.59
N ASP A 622 -15.07 -25.41 -44.39
CA ASP A 622 -14.15 -26.54 -44.59
C ASP A 622 -13.04 -26.61 -43.52
N GLY A 623 -13.01 -25.66 -42.58
CA GLY A 623 -12.02 -25.56 -41.51
C GLY A 623 -10.74 -24.81 -41.90
N THR A 624 -10.57 -24.39 -43.15
CA THR A 624 -9.43 -23.55 -43.56
C THR A 624 -9.66 -22.09 -43.18
N THR A 625 -8.58 -21.30 -43.11
CA THR A 625 -8.64 -19.88 -42.78
C THR A 625 -8.39 -18.98 -43.99
N GLN A 626 -8.85 -17.73 -43.91
CA GLN A 626 -8.44 -16.65 -44.79
C GLN A 626 -8.12 -15.41 -43.96
N ILE A 627 -7.00 -14.77 -44.25
CA ILE A 627 -6.55 -13.55 -43.58
C ILE A 627 -6.98 -12.33 -44.37
N ALA A 628 -7.46 -11.30 -43.67
CA ALA A 628 -7.63 -9.98 -44.24
C ALA A 628 -6.83 -8.93 -43.45
N TYR A 629 -6.06 -8.13 -44.19
CA TYR A 629 -5.25 -7.04 -43.63
C TYR A 629 -6.12 -5.80 -43.43
N GLN A 630 -6.21 -5.35 -42.18
CA GLN A 630 -7.00 -4.20 -41.80
C GLN A 630 -6.12 -2.98 -41.54
N ASP A 631 -6.52 -1.85 -42.12
CA ASP A 631 -5.91 -0.54 -41.91
C ASP A 631 -7.02 0.51 -41.70
N CYS A 632 -7.02 1.16 -40.53
CA CYS A 632 -8.00 2.17 -40.20
C CYS A 632 -7.33 3.49 -39.81
N THR A 633 -7.93 4.61 -40.19
CA THR A 633 -7.60 5.95 -39.70
C THR A 633 -8.79 6.53 -38.97
N VAL A 634 -8.55 7.15 -37.82
CA VAL A 634 -9.60 7.73 -36.96
C VAL A 634 -9.27 9.18 -36.70
N LYS A 635 -10.26 10.06 -36.86
CA LYS A 635 -10.11 11.51 -36.68
C LYS A 635 -11.29 12.10 -35.91
N PRO A 636 -11.05 13.09 -35.02
CA PRO A 636 -12.13 13.72 -34.27
C PRO A 636 -12.99 14.59 -35.20
N LEU A 637 -14.29 14.71 -34.92
CA LEU A 637 -15.18 15.62 -35.65
C LEU A 637 -15.11 17.07 -35.13
N GLY A 638 -14.74 17.25 -33.87
CA GLY A 638 -14.67 18.55 -33.20
C GLY A 638 -13.34 19.30 -33.41
N THR A 639 -13.32 20.57 -33.03
CA THR A 639 -12.11 21.41 -33.02
C THR A 639 -11.33 21.33 -31.70
N ARG A 640 -11.86 20.61 -30.71
CA ARG A 640 -11.23 20.40 -29.41
C ARG A 640 -9.95 19.57 -29.58
N LYS A 641 -8.90 19.98 -28.87
CA LYS A 641 -7.64 19.23 -28.84
C LYS A 641 -7.85 17.95 -28.03
N ILE A 642 -7.70 16.80 -28.69
CA ILE A 642 -7.82 15.49 -28.06
C ILE A 642 -6.42 14.95 -27.79
N SER A 643 -6.19 14.46 -26.56
CA SER A 643 -4.93 13.80 -26.20
C SER A 643 -4.76 12.51 -27.01
N LEU A 644 -3.61 12.37 -27.67
CA LEU A 644 -3.27 11.16 -28.41
C LEU A 644 -2.76 10.07 -27.43
N PRO A 645 -3.18 8.81 -27.59
CA PRO A 645 -2.69 7.72 -26.77
C PRO A 645 -1.27 7.33 -27.17
N GLU A 646 -0.48 6.79 -26.24
CA GLU A 646 0.72 6.05 -26.63
C GLU A 646 0.37 4.78 -27.42
N PHE A 647 1.35 4.19 -28.09
CA PHE A 647 1.17 2.92 -28.80
C PHE A 647 0.66 1.84 -27.84
N HIS A 648 -0.45 1.19 -28.21
CA HIS A 648 -1.06 0.13 -27.44
C HIS A 648 -1.77 -0.90 -28.33
N PHE A 649 -2.21 -1.99 -27.71
CA PHE A 649 -3.01 -3.02 -28.35
C PHE A 649 -4.46 -2.95 -27.90
N LEU A 650 -5.38 -3.32 -28.79
CA LEU A 650 -6.76 -3.65 -28.47
C LEU A 650 -7.00 -5.12 -28.83
N HIS A 651 -7.39 -5.93 -27.86
CA HIS A 651 -7.82 -7.30 -28.11
C HIS A 651 -9.31 -7.32 -28.34
N VAL A 652 -9.74 -7.90 -29.46
CA VAL A 652 -11.13 -7.92 -29.89
C VAL A 652 -11.55 -9.35 -30.16
N GLN A 653 -12.67 -9.75 -29.59
CA GLN A 653 -13.34 -11.00 -29.89
C GLN A 653 -14.77 -10.72 -30.34
N ILE A 654 -15.13 -11.24 -31.51
CA ILE A 654 -16.49 -11.17 -32.05
C ILE A 654 -17.11 -12.56 -32.03
N SER A 655 -18.37 -12.62 -31.62
CA SER A 655 -19.21 -13.82 -31.75
C SER A 655 -20.50 -13.44 -32.46
N GLN A 656 -20.92 -14.27 -33.40
CA GLN A 656 -22.15 -14.07 -34.17
C GLN A 656 -23.11 -15.23 -33.94
N ARG A 657 -24.39 -14.92 -33.84
CA ARG A 657 -25.49 -15.89 -33.77
C ARG A 657 -26.70 -15.38 -34.54
N LYS A 658 -27.65 -16.28 -34.78
CA LYS A 658 -28.99 -15.93 -35.26
C LYS A 658 -29.95 -15.84 -34.07
N ASP A 659 -30.87 -14.90 -34.15
CA ASP A 659 -32.08 -14.84 -33.34
C ASP A 659 -33.16 -15.66 -34.05
N SER A 660 -33.57 -16.78 -33.44
CA SER A 660 -34.60 -17.66 -34.01
C SER A 660 -35.97 -16.99 -34.16
N SER A 661 -36.20 -15.85 -33.49
CA SER A 661 -37.46 -15.11 -33.56
C SER A 661 -37.50 -14.05 -34.67
N ASP A 662 -36.36 -13.70 -35.29
CA ASP A 662 -36.31 -12.71 -36.36
C ASP A 662 -36.29 -13.39 -37.74
N PRO A 663 -37.35 -13.26 -38.55
CA PRO A 663 -37.44 -13.90 -39.86
C PRO A 663 -36.61 -13.21 -40.95
N ARG A 664 -36.03 -12.03 -40.67
CA ARG A 664 -35.25 -11.24 -41.65
C ARG A 664 -33.86 -11.84 -41.82
N ASP A 665 -33.15 -11.47 -42.90
CA ASP A 665 -31.72 -11.77 -42.98
C ASP A 665 -30.96 -10.85 -42.02
N HIS A 666 -30.54 -11.42 -40.89
CA HIS A 666 -30.04 -10.69 -39.72
C HIS A 666 -28.83 -11.36 -39.05
N VAL A 667 -28.18 -10.68 -38.12
CA VAL A 667 -27.17 -11.23 -37.22
C VAL A 667 -27.29 -10.57 -35.85
N VAL A 668 -27.10 -11.37 -34.79
CA VAL A 668 -26.81 -10.86 -33.45
C VAL A 668 -25.33 -11.02 -33.22
N GLN A 669 -24.63 -9.90 -33.09
CA GLN A 669 -23.19 -9.85 -32.87
C GLN A 669 -22.90 -9.38 -31.45
N ARG A 670 -21.98 -10.06 -30.77
CA ARG A 670 -21.40 -9.61 -29.50
C ARG A 670 -19.91 -9.43 -29.66
N GLU A 671 -19.44 -8.26 -29.26
CA GLU A 671 -18.03 -7.90 -29.21
C GLU A 671 -17.57 -7.77 -27.75
N VAL A 672 -16.41 -8.36 -27.45
CA VAL A 672 -15.66 -8.09 -26.22
C VAL A 672 -14.32 -7.49 -26.62
N ALA A 673 -14.05 -6.28 -26.14
CA ALA A 673 -12.85 -5.52 -26.50
C ALA A 673 -12.14 -4.92 -25.29
N LYS A 674 -10.83 -5.18 -25.17
CA LYS A 674 -9.99 -4.70 -24.06
C LYS A 674 -8.68 -4.13 -24.56
N ALA A 675 -8.35 -2.92 -24.11
CA ALA A 675 -7.07 -2.28 -24.37
C ALA A 675 -5.99 -2.78 -23.42
N GLN A 676 -4.78 -2.84 -23.93
CA GLN A 676 -3.59 -3.31 -23.24
C GLN A 676 -2.41 -2.49 -23.75
N HIS A 677 -1.57 -1.95 -22.87
CA HIS A 677 -0.35 -1.27 -23.29
C HIS A 677 0.47 -2.14 -24.25
N ALA A 678 1.09 -1.54 -25.27
CA ALA A 678 2.03 -2.26 -26.13
C ALA A 678 3.24 -2.79 -25.33
N VAL A 679 3.47 -2.16 -24.18
CA VAL A 679 4.47 -2.49 -23.19
C VAL A 679 4.03 -3.64 -22.27
N MET A 680 2.88 -4.30 -22.46
CA MET A 680 2.55 -5.54 -21.73
C MET A 680 3.32 -6.79 -22.22
N VAL A 681 4.31 -6.63 -23.10
CA VAL A 681 5.49 -7.52 -23.14
C VAL A 681 6.46 -7.24 -21.97
N LYS A 682 6.13 -6.30 -21.08
CA LYS A 682 6.93 -5.88 -19.91
C LYS A 682 6.08 -5.57 -18.67
N THR A 683 5.04 -6.35 -18.34
CA THR A 683 4.84 -6.56 -16.90
C THR A 683 5.96 -7.49 -16.48
N GLY A 684 6.55 -7.21 -15.32
CA GLY A 684 7.54 -8.08 -14.74
C GLY A 684 7.14 -9.54 -14.82
N ARG A 685 5.91 -9.81 -14.38
CA ARG A 685 5.28 -11.14 -14.29
C ARG A 685 5.31 -11.95 -15.59
N ALA A 686 5.19 -11.31 -16.75
CA ALA A 686 5.28 -12.01 -18.02
C ALA A 686 6.70 -12.58 -18.29
N LEU A 687 7.74 -11.88 -17.83
CA LEU A 687 9.15 -12.30 -17.99
C LEU A 687 9.45 -13.56 -17.17
N PHE A 688 8.73 -13.77 -16.06
CA PHE A 688 8.90 -14.90 -15.14
C PHE A 688 7.92 -16.06 -15.40
N SER A 689 7.12 -16.00 -16.48
CA SER A 689 6.15 -17.04 -16.84
C SER A 689 6.76 -18.36 -17.33
N LYS A 690 8.07 -18.39 -17.61
CA LYS A 690 8.82 -19.55 -18.07
C LYS A 690 9.95 -19.88 -17.10
N PRO A 691 10.46 -21.13 -17.11
CA PRO A 691 11.63 -21.49 -16.32
C PRO A 691 12.81 -20.54 -16.59
N MET A 692 13.47 -20.11 -15.53
CA MET A 692 14.57 -19.16 -15.57
C MET A 692 15.84 -19.75 -14.98
N THR A 693 16.97 -19.20 -15.41
CA THR A 693 18.28 -19.46 -14.79
C THR A 693 18.74 -18.24 -14.01
N SER A 694 19.73 -18.40 -13.15
CA SER A 694 20.34 -17.30 -12.44
C SER A 694 21.83 -17.47 -12.26
N LYS A 695 22.52 -16.36 -12.08
CA LYS A 695 23.92 -16.29 -11.68
C LYS A 695 24.06 -15.33 -10.50
N THR A 696 24.92 -15.66 -9.57
CA THR A 696 25.21 -14.80 -8.40
C THR A 696 26.71 -14.68 -8.21
N ASP A 697 27.18 -13.45 -8.00
CA ASP A 697 28.56 -13.13 -7.70
C ASP A 697 28.59 -12.28 -6.43
N ILE A 698 29.11 -12.86 -5.34
CA ILE A 698 29.23 -12.20 -4.04
C ILE A 698 30.69 -11.85 -3.83
N ASP A 699 30.99 -10.56 -3.70
CA ASP A 699 32.26 -10.05 -3.18
C ASP A 699 32.07 -9.71 -1.70
N GLY A 700 32.75 -10.44 -0.82
CA GLY A 700 32.46 -10.46 0.62
C GLY A 700 33.68 -10.21 1.48
N GLU A 701 33.44 -9.55 2.62
CA GLU A 701 34.39 -9.42 3.72
C GLU A 701 33.67 -9.72 5.04
N ILE A 702 34.26 -10.55 5.89
CA ILE A 702 33.75 -10.79 7.25
C ILE A 702 34.89 -10.71 8.26
N ASN A 703 34.77 -9.83 9.26
CA ASN A 703 35.83 -9.56 10.24
C ASN A 703 37.21 -9.33 9.59
N GLY A 704 37.26 -8.61 8.46
CA GLY A 704 38.49 -8.36 7.69
C GLY A 704 38.94 -9.49 6.76
N GLN A 705 38.29 -10.66 6.77
CA GLN A 705 38.61 -11.77 5.88
C GLN A 705 37.80 -11.68 4.59
N LYS A 706 38.50 -11.48 3.46
CA LYS A 706 37.89 -11.38 2.13
C LYS A 706 37.62 -12.75 1.52
N PHE A 707 36.49 -12.87 0.82
CA PHE A 707 36.08 -14.07 0.11
C PHE A 707 35.21 -13.71 -1.10
N ARG A 708 35.10 -14.63 -2.06
CA ARG A 708 34.19 -14.51 -3.20
C ARG A 708 33.37 -15.78 -3.38
N VAL A 709 32.07 -15.65 -3.61
CA VAL A 709 31.16 -16.78 -3.86
C VAL A 709 30.52 -16.64 -5.24
N ILE A 710 30.53 -17.73 -6.00
CA ILE A 710 29.88 -17.82 -7.32
C ILE A 710 28.74 -18.83 -7.22
N GLY A 711 27.55 -18.42 -7.66
CA GLY A 711 26.35 -19.25 -7.69
C GLY A 711 25.74 -19.36 -9.08
N GLU A 712 25.24 -20.56 -9.41
CA GLU A 712 24.40 -20.81 -10.58
C GLU A 712 23.08 -21.46 -10.14
N GLY A 713 21.96 -20.88 -10.57
CA GLY A 713 20.65 -21.31 -10.12
C GLY A 713 19.64 -21.51 -11.25
N LYS A 714 18.52 -22.12 -10.88
CA LYS A 714 17.39 -22.40 -11.75
C LYS A 714 16.08 -22.31 -10.97
N SER A 715 15.06 -21.73 -11.59
CA SER A 715 13.69 -21.73 -11.09
C SER A 715 12.75 -22.28 -12.17
N PRO A 716 11.95 -23.32 -11.88
CA PRO A 716 10.84 -23.72 -12.75
C PRO A 716 9.63 -22.76 -12.69
N GLY A 717 9.67 -21.73 -11.83
CA GLY A 717 8.53 -20.88 -11.49
C GLY A 717 7.74 -21.42 -10.30
N GLY A 718 6.66 -20.72 -9.94
CA GLY A 718 5.71 -21.19 -8.92
C GLY A 718 6.22 -21.21 -7.48
N GLY A 719 7.25 -20.41 -7.16
CA GLY A 719 7.80 -20.31 -5.81
C GLY A 719 8.97 -21.23 -5.50
N ASP A 720 9.46 -22.04 -6.44
CA ASP A 720 10.59 -22.97 -6.24
C ASP A 720 11.86 -22.43 -6.91
N TYR A 721 12.98 -22.46 -6.19
CA TYR A 721 14.27 -21.99 -6.70
C TYR A 721 15.42 -22.80 -6.12
N THR A 722 16.36 -23.25 -6.96
CA THR A 722 17.55 -23.98 -6.52
C THR A 722 18.82 -23.30 -7.02
N MET A 723 19.81 -23.15 -6.14
CA MET A 723 21.12 -22.56 -6.40
C MET A 723 22.22 -23.57 -6.02
N ASN A 724 23.24 -23.71 -6.86
CA ASN A 724 24.52 -24.31 -6.49
C ASN A 724 25.56 -23.20 -6.41
N ALA A 725 26.16 -23.00 -5.23
CA ALA A 725 27.14 -21.95 -5.00
C ALA A 725 28.43 -22.51 -4.40
N TYR A 726 29.58 -21.96 -4.80
CA TYR A 726 30.89 -22.33 -4.26
C TYR A 726 31.75 -21.11 -3.95
N CYS A 727 32.65 -21.24 -2.98
CA CYS A 727 33.60 -20.20 -2.64
C CYS A 727 34.79 -20.24 -3.63
N ALA A 728 34.88 -19.23 -4.49
CA ALA A 728 35.94 -19.10 -5.47
C ALA A 728 37.30 -18.74 -4.83
N SER A 729 37.28 -18.21 -3.60
CA SER A 729 38.49 -17.88 -2.83
C SER A 729 39.05 -19.04 -2.00
N GLY A 730 38.48 -20.24 -2.10
CA GLY A 730 38.90 -21.41 -1.34
C GLY A 730 37.86 -21.82 -0.30
N LYS A 731 38.23 -21.81 0.98
CA LYS A 731 37.31 -22.12 2.08
C LYS A 731 36.52 -20.86 2.46
N LEU A 732 35.21 -20.98 2.63
CA LEU A 732 34.38 -19.89 3.11
C LEU A 732 34.74 -19.57 4.58
N PRO A 733 35.00 -18.30 4.94
CA PRO A 733 35.43 -17.93 6.29
C PRO A 733 34.28 -17.86 7.32
N MET A 734 33.09 -18.33 6.96
CA MET A 734 31.89 -18.37 7.81
C MET A 734 30.98 -19.53 7.40
N SER A 735 29.95 -19.81 8.20
CA SER A 735 28.97 -20.84 7.89
C SER A 735 28.17 -20.54 6.62
N TRP A 736 27.99 -21.57 5.78
CA TRP A 736 27.12 -21.49 4.60
C TRP A 736 25.66 -21.18 4.94
N VAL A 737 25.20 -21.57 6.13
CA VAL A 737 23.82 -21.33 6.58
C VAL A 737 23.53 -19.83 6.67
N VAL A 738 24.52 -19.02 7.06
CA VAL A 738 24.40 -17.55 7.13
C VAL A 738 24.28 -16.91 5.72
N LEU A 739 24.80 -17.57 4.69
CA LEU A 739 24.60 -17.16 3.30
C LEU A 739 23.20 -17.51 2.74
N GLY A 740 22.35 -18.19 3.52
CA GLY A 740 20.97 -18.48 3.17
C GLY A 740 20.23 -17.26 2.62
N SER A 741 20.26 -16.16 3.39
CA SER A 741 19.58 -14.94 3.01
C SER A 741 20.25 -14.16 1.87
N PRO A 742 21.58 -13.98 1.82
CA PRO A 742 22.27 -13.37 0.68
C PRO A 742 22.17 -14.14 -0.64
N LEU A 743 22.06 -15.47 -0.63
CA LEU A 743 22.01 -16.29 -1.85
C LEU A 743 20.59 -16.45 -2.42
N GLN A 744 19.55 -16.64 -1.60
CA GLN A 744 18.20 -16.92 -2.11
C GLN A 744 17.06 -16.09 -1.49
N TYR A 745 17.10 -15.67 -0.20
CA TYR A 745 16.13 -14.63 0.27
C TYR A 745 16.33 -13.31 -0.51
N GLY A 746 17.31 -13.19 -1.39
CA GLY A 746 17.43 -12.11 -2.36
C GLY A 746 16.56 -12.26 -3.62
N PHE A 747 16.13 -13.48 -3.98
CA PHE A 747 15.47 -13.80 -5.24
C PHE A 747 13.94 -13.91 -5.15
N HIS A 748 13.32 -12.98 -4.42
CA HIS A 748 11.87 -12.99 -4.24
C HIS A 748 11.07 -12.84 -5.55
N MET A 749 11.68 -12.42 -6.66
CA MET A 749 11.04 -12.45 -7.98
C MET A 749 10.63 -13.87 -8.41
N PHE A 750 11.20 -14.94 -7.81
CA PHE A 750 10.76 -16.31 -8.06
C PHE A 750 9.70 -16.82 -7.07
N ALA A 751 9.32 -16.02 -6.07
CA ALA A 751 8.28 -16.40 -5.10
C ALA A 751 6.89 -16.49 -5.75
N HIS A 752 6.04 -17.37 -5.22
CA HIS A 752 4.66 -17.49 -5.71
C HIS A 752 3.76 -16.42 -5.11
N TYR A 753 3.20 -15.55 -5.96
CA TYR A 753 2.23 -14.53 -5.59
C TYR A 753 0.84 -14.85 -6.13
N PRO A 754 -0.21 -14.81 -5.29
CA PRO A 754 -1.61 -14.77 -5.73
C PRO A 754 -1.89 -13.65 -6.75
N GLU A 755 -2.96 -13.77 -7.53
CA GLU A 755 -3.29 -12.77 -8.58
C GLU A 755 -3.62 -11.39 -8.04
N ASP A 756 -4.19 -11.33 -6.84
CA ASP A 756 -4.64 -10.14 -6.14
C ASP A 756 -3.53 -9.41 -5.37
N ILE A 757 -2.34 -10.00 -5.25
CA ILE A 757 -1.14 -9.35 -4.67
C ILE A 757 -0.23 -8.86 -5.78
N ILE A 758 0.13 -7.58 -5.74
CA ILE A 758 1.11 -7.03 -6.67
C ILE A 758 2.48 -7.66 -6.39
N HIS A 759 3.02 -8.36 -7.39
CA HIS A 759 4.34 -8.98 -7.31
C HIS A 759 5.45 -7.95 -7.60
N PHE A 760 5.73 -7.10 -6.61
CA PHE A 760 6.63 -5.95 -6.75
C PHE A 760 8.00 -6.32 -7.33
N PHE A 761 8.54 -7.48 -6.94
CA PHE A 761 9.87 -7.93 -7.36
C PHE A 761 9.91 -8.22 -8.85
N GLU A 762 8.91 -8.92 -9.37
CA GLU A 762 8.79 -9.14 -10.81
C GLU A 762 8.58 -7.80 -11.50
N GLU A 763 7.65 -6.97 -11.00
CA GLU A 763 7.26 -5.70 -11.63
C GLU A 763 8.41 -4.71 -11.80
N CYS A 764 9.49 -4.83 -11.04
CA CYS A 764 10.72 -4.05 -11.24
C CYS A 764 11.48 -4.37 -12.55
N PHE A 765 11.19 -5.49 -13.20
CA PHE A 765 11.87 -5.94 -14.42
C PHE A 765 11.17 -5.46 -15.69
N PRO A 766 11.91 -5.22 -16.79
CA PRO A 766 13.30 -5.65 -17.03
C PRO A 766 14.41 -4.77 -16.41
N GLU A 767 14.09 -3.60 -15.88
CA GLU A 767 15.08 -2.64 -15.36
C GLU A 767 15.81 -3.14 -14.10
N GLY A 768 15.14 -4.01 -13.34
CA GLY A 768 15.68 -4.61 -12.13
C GLY A 768 15.58 -3.69 -10.91
N TYR A 769 16.15 -4.15 -9.81
CA TYR A 769 16.12 -3.45 -8.53
C TYR A 769 17.43 -3.63 -7.78
N THR A 770 17.63 -2.75 -6.79
CA THR A 770 18.66 -2.92 -5.76
C THR A 770 18.01 -3.32 -4.45
N LEU A 771 18.72 -4.11 -3.65
CA LEU A 771 18.30 -4.48 -2.31
C LEU A 771 19.47 -4.24 -1.35
N THR A 772 19.22 -3.48 -0.29
CA THR A 772 20.17 -3.34 0.83
C THR A 772 19.59 -4.05 2.03
N ARG A 773 20.35 -4.93 2.66
CA ARG A 773 19.90 -5.76 3.77
C ARG A 773 20.88 -5.73 4.92
N THR A 774 20.34 -5.61 6.12
CA THR A 774 21.05 -5.73 7.38
C THR A 774 20.48 -6.92 8.15
N LEU A 775 21.35 -7.82 8.60
CA LEU A 775 21.01 -8.95 9.46
C LEU A 775 21.83 -8.81 10.75
N ARG A 776 21.16 -8.63 11.88
CA ARG A 776 21.78 -8.47 13.21
C ARG A 776 21.60 -9.74 14.01
N PHE A 777 22.69 -10.41 14.36
CA PHE A 777 22.64 -11.61 15.18
C PHE A 777 22.58 -11.22 16.66
N GLU A 778 21.68 -11.84 17.40
CA GLU A 778 21.56 -11.62 18.84
C GLU A 778 22.87 -11.96 19.56
N ASN A 779 23.44 -11.02 20.31
CA ASN A 779 24.71 -11.17 21.03
C ASN A 779 25.91 -11.57 20.14
N ASP A 780 25.86 -11.27 18.84
CA ASP A 780 26.93 -11.57 17.87
C ASP A 780 26.99 -10.45 16.81
N GLY A 781 27.69 -10.69 15.71
CA GLY A 781 27.97 -9.70 14.68
C GLY A 781 26.77 -9.21 13.86
N THR A 782 27.06 -8.27 12.96
CA THR A 782 26.10 -7.73 11.99
C THR A 782 26.60 -7.96 10.57
N LEU A 783 25.72 -8.47 9.72
CA LEU A 783 25.94 -8.65 8.29
C LEU A 783 25.17 -7.58 7.52
N THR A 784 25.85 -6.86 6.62
CA THR A 784 25.22 -5.93 5.67
C THR A 784 25.51 -6.37 4.26
N THR A 785 24.49 -6.35 3.40
CA THR A 785 24.62 -6.73 1.99
C THR A 785 23.96 -5.71 1.08
N HIS A 786 24.56 -5.47 -0.08
CA HIS A 786 23.96 -4.69 -1.15
C HIS A 786 23.92 -5.53 -2.43
N HIS A 787 22.72 -5.65 -3.00
CA HIS A 787 22.42 -6.50 -4.13
C HIS A 787 21.98 -5.63 -5.29
N LYS A 788 22.41 -6.00 -6.49
CA LYS A 788 21.91 -5.46 -7.75
C LYS A 788 21.45 -6.62 -8.62
N TYR A 789 20.18 -6.60 -9.02
CA TYR A 789 19.57 -7.62 -9.87
C TYR A 789 19.36 -7.08 -11.28
N GLU A 790 19.81 -7.84 -12.27
CA GLU A 790 19.68 -7.50 -13.69
C GLU A 790 19.18 -8.72 -14.47
N LEU A 791 18.28 -8.50 -15.42
CA LEU A 791 17.78 -9.56 -16.30
C LEU A 791 18.50 -9.54 -17.65
N ILE A 792 19.18 -10.63 -17.99
CA ILE A 792 19.86 -10.83 -19.28
C ILE A 792 19.21 -12.02 -20.00
N GLY A 793 18.33 -11.73 -20.95
CA GLY A 793 17.53 -12.77 -21.63
C GLY A 793 16.64 -13.51 -20.62
N THR A 794 16.90 -14.80 -20.42
CA THR A 794 16.20 -15.65 -19.42
C THR A 794 17.07 -15.98 -18.20
N CYS A 795 18.16 -15.23 -17.99
CA CYS A 795 19.08 -15.39 -16.87
C CYS A 795 19.02 -14.16 -15.94
N MET A 796 18.73 -14.40 -14.66
CA MET A 796 18.79 -13.38 -13.62
C MET A 796 20.21 -13.28 -13.05
N GLU A 797 20.88 -12.15 -13.23
CA GLU A 797 22.20 -11.91 -12.64
C GLU A 797 22.09 -11.08 -11.37
N ALA A 798 22.72 -11.54 -10.30
CA ALA A 798 22.84 -10.84 -9.03
C ALA A 798 24.31 -10.53 -8.73
N LYS A 799 24.62 -9.25 -8.55
CA LYS A 799 25.90 -8.79 -8.01
C LYS A 799 25.70 -8.34 -6.58
N VAL A 800 26.44 -8.93 -5.65
CA VAL A 800 26.27 -8.72 -4.22
C VAL A 800 27.59 -8.28 -3.61
N THR A 801 27.56 -7.19 -2.83
CA THR A 801 28.63 -6.88 -1.87
C THR A 801 28.17 -7.25 -0.48
N LEU A 802 29.04 -7.86 0.30
CA LEU A 802 28.76 -8.34 1.65
C LEU A 802 29.83 -7.86 2.62
N ASN A 803 29.40 -7.28 3.73
CA ASN A 803 30.27 -6.86 4.82
C ASN A 803 29.74 -7.36 6.17
N GLY A 804 30.51 -8.20 6.85
CA GLY A 804 30.23 -8.71 8.19
C GLY A 804 31.21 -8.16 9.22
N VAL A 805 30.69 -7.61 10.32
CA VAL A 805 31.53 -7.02 11.38
C VAL A 805 31.06 -7.44 12.76
N GLY A 806 32.01 -7.55 13.70
CA GLY A 806 31.73 -7.80 15.11
C GLY A 806 31.31 -9.23 15.43
N PHE A 807 31.58 -10.19 14.53
CA PHE A 807 31.31 -11.59 14.81
C PHE A 807 32.33 -12.15 15.81
N ASP A 808 31.88 -12.98 16.74
CA ASP A 808 32.79 -13.70 17.64
C ASP A 808 33.63 -14.71 16.80
N PRO A 809 34.98 -14.63 16.82
CA PRO A 809 35.84 -15.58 16.12
C PRO A 809 35.61 -17.04 16.50
N ASP A 810 35.18 -17.29 17.75
CA ASP A 810 34.85 -18.63 18.27
C ASP A 810 33.34 -18.93 18.14
N GLY A 811 32.55 -17.95 17.68
CA GLY A 811 31.12 -18.04 17.53
C GLY A 811 30.66 -18.95 16.39
N PRO A 812 29.38 -19.35 16.37
CA PRO A 812 28.84 -20.31 15.41
C PRO A 812 28.86 -19.80 13.97
N THR A 813 28.85 -18.49 13.76
CA THR A 813 29.00 -17.88 12.43
C THR A 813 30.38 -18.16 11.85
N MET A 814 31.44 -17.94 12.62
CA MET A 814 32.83 -18.03 12.17
C MET A 814 33.37 -19.48 12.15
N THR A 815 32.79 -20.37 12.96
CA THR A 815 33.25 -21.75 13.14
C THR A 815 32.47 -22.80 12.33
N ASP A 816 31.58 -22.36 11.42
CA ASP A 816 30.62 -23.23 10.74
C ASP A 816 29.76 -24.03 11.73
N GLY A 817 29.29 -23.35 12.78
CA GLY A 817 28.57 -23.93 13.91
C GLY A 817 27.07 -24.11 13.69
N PHE A 818 26.53 -23.76 12.51
CA PHE A 818 25.11 -23.92 12.20
C PHE A 818 24.82 -25.20 11.41
N VAL A 819 23.59 -25.70 11.57
CA VAL A 819 23.05 -26.89 10.89
C VAL A 819 22.09 -26.45 9.79
N GLU A 820 21.14 -25.57 10.13
CA GLU A 820 20.11 -25.11 9.21
C GLU A 820 19.55 -23.74 9.59
N GLN A 821 18.81 -23.15 8.65
CA GLN A 821 17.99 -21.97 8.86
C GLN A 821 16.52 -22.42 8.83
N LEU A 822 15.76 -22.10 9.87
CA LEU A 822 14.33 -22.45 9.93
C LEU A 822 13.51 -21.57 8.98
N ALA A 823 12.30 -22.05 8.64
CA ALA A 823 11.36 -21.30 7.82
C ALA A 823 11.05 -19.93 8.44
N GLY A 824 11.14 -18.88 7.63
CA GLY A 824 10.95 -17.50 8.07
C GLY A 824 9.78 -16.84 7.36
N GLN A 825 9.01 -16.05 8.09
CA GLN A 825 7.98 -15.18 7.55
C GLN A 825 8.49 -13.75 7.46
N MET A 826 8.31 -13.12 6.31
CA MET A 826 8.67 -11.72 6.05
C MET A 826 7.41 -10.88 5.93
N LEU A 827 7.40 -9.74 6.61
CA LEU A 827 6.42 -8.68 6.40
C LEU A 827 6.96 -7.73 5.34
N ILE A 828 6.16 -7.48 4.30
CA ILE A 828 6.51 -6.59 3.18
C ILE A 828 5.52 -5.43 3.13
N TYR A 829 6.02 -4.21 3.04
CA TYR A 829 5.19 -3.00 2.99
C TYR A 829 5.80 -1.88 2.12
N PRO A 830 4.95 -0.97 1.59
CA PRO A 830 5.40 0.23 0.87
C PRO A 830 6.41 1.06 1.67
N TYR A 831 7.52 1.43 1.05
CA TYR A 831 8.52 2.28 1.70
C TYR A 831 9.25 3.18 0.69
N GLY A 832 8.93 4.47 0.71
CA GLY A 832 9.52 5.44 -0.21
C GLY A 832 9.12 5.14 -1.65
N ASP A 833 10.11 4.98 -2.53
CA ASP A 833 9.98 4.60 -3.94
C ASP A 833 10.02 3.08 -4.19
N GLY A 834 10.16 2.28 -3.14
CA GLY A 834 10.17 0.82 -3.23
C GLY A 834 9.45 0.13 -2.07
N ILE A 835 10.01 -0.97 -1.58
CA ILE A 835 9.42 -1.73 -0.48
C ILE A 835 10.45 -1.98 0.62
N ARG A 836 9.96 -2.20 1.84
CA ARG A 836 10.76 -2.65 2.96
C ARG A 836 10.26 -4.01 3.44
N LEU A 837 11.20 -4.87 3.80
CA LEU A 837 10.97 -6.23 4.27
C LEU A 837 11.60 -6.38 5.64
N VAL A 838 10.85 -6.90 6.61
CA VAL A 838 11.36 -7.21 7.95
C VAL A 838 11.01 -8.63 8.34
N SER A 839 11.94 -9.32 9.00
CA SER A 839 11.71 -10.67 9.52
C SER A 839 12.68 -11.02 10.64
N THR A 840 12.26 -11.97 11.47
CA THR A 840 13.14 -12.71 12.37
C THR A 840 13.55 -14.01 11.70
N VAL A 841 14.85 -14.28 11.66
CA VAL A 841 15.46 -15.48 11.09
C VAL A 841 16.07 -16.30 12.22
N LEU A 842 15.85 -17.61 12.19
CA LEU A 842 16.33 -18.53 13.21
C LEU A 842 17.33 -19.51 12.60
N TYR A 843 18.49 -19.64 13.24
CA TYR A 843 19.55 -20.55 12.84
C TYR A 843 19.77 -21.61 13.92
N VAL A 844 19.73 -22.88 13.54
CA VAL A 844 19.97 -23.99 14.47
C VAL A 844 21.47 -24.24 14.54
N LYS A 845 22.04 -24.22 15.75
CA LYS A 845 23.45 -24.54 16.01
C LYS A 845 23.65 -26.04 16.09
N LYS A 846 24.90 -26.50 15.94
CA LYS A 846 25.28 -27.92 16.04
C LYS A 846 25.02 -28.54 17.42
N ASP A 847 24.91 -27.72 18.46
CA ASP A 847 24.54 -28.14 19.81
C ASP A 847 23.01 -28.21 20.02
N GLY A 848 22.21 -27.92 18.99
CA GLY A 848 20.76 -27.89 19.02
C GLY A 848 20.15 -26.55 19.38
N SER A 849 20.91 -25.64 20.01
CA SER A 849 20.40 -24.32 20.40
C SER A 849 20.16 -23.40 19.19
N THR A 850 19.35 -22.36 19.35
CA THR A 850 19.02 -21.44 18.24
C THR A 850 19.76 -20.10 18.39
N GLN A 851 20.19 -19.55 17.27
CA GLN A 851 20.65 -18.17 17.14
C GLN A 851 19.57 -17.34 16.44
N VAL A 852 19.18 -16.22 17.05
CA VAL A 852 18.22 -15.29 16.45
C VAL A 852 18.96 -14.25 15.61
N GLY A 853 18.43 -13.98 14.41
CA GLY A 853 18.87 -12.90 13.53
C GLY A 853 17.71 -11.99 13.14
N PHE A 854 17.88 -10.67 13.29
CA PHE A 854 16.90 -9.67 12.86
C PHE A 854 17.25 -9.13 11.48
N GLN A 855 16.39 -9.39 10.51
CA GLN A 855 16.58 -8.98 9.12
C GLN A 855 15.74 -7.72 8.81
N ASP A 856 16.39 -6.74 8.20
CA ASP A 856 15.76 -5.53 7.66
C ASP A 856 16.32 -5.29 6.25
N SER A 857 15.43 -5.25 5.26
CA SER A 857 15.80 -5.09 3.86
C SER A 857 15.02 -3.96 3.22
N LYS A 858 15.72 -3.08 2.51
CA LYS A 858 15.14 -2.04 1.67
C LYS A 858 15.40 -2.37 0.20
N LEU A 859 14.34 -2.39 -0.60
CA LEU A 859 14.39 -2.62 -2.03
C LEU A 859 13.97 -1.36 -2.77
N VAL A 860 14.72 -0.99 -3.82
CA VAL A 860 14.46 0.19 -4.66
C VAL A 860 14.56 -0.19 -6.14
N PRO A 861 13.55 0.12 -6.97
CA PRO A 861 13.63 -0.07 -8.43
C PRO A 861 14.77 0.75 -9.06
N VAL A 862 15.47 0.20 -10.04
CA VAL A 862 16.57 0.91 -10.74
C VAL A 862 16.05 1.72 -11.94
N GLY A 863 14.87 1.37 -12.47
CA GLY A 863 14.25 2.03 -13.62
C GLY A 863 13.58 3.37 -13.31
N LYS A 864 13.35 4.17 -14.36
CA LYS A 864 12.52 5.39 -14.29
C LYS A 864 11.02 5.10 -14.32
N ARG A 865 10.64 3.84 -14.59
CA ARG A 865 9.25 3.41 -14.63
C ARG A 865 8.67 3.44 -13.23
N LYS A 866 7.48 4.03 -13.09
CA LYS A 866 6.74 4.01 -11.83
C LYS A 866 6.24 2.58 -11.59
N ILE A 867 6.68 1.97 -10.48
CA ILE A 867 6.25 0.64 -10.08
C ILE A 867 5.15 0.79 -9.03
N THR A 868 4.01 0.14 -9.25
CA THR A 868 2.93 0.12 -8.27
C THR A 868 3.37 -0.68 -7.04
N GLN A 869 3.27 -0.07 -5.86
CA GLN A 869 3.63 -0.73 -4.61
C GLN A 869 2.48 -1.64 -4.13
N PRO A 870 2.78 -2.83 -3.60
CA PRO A 870 1.78 -3.73 -3.04
C PRO A 870 1.23 -3.16 -1.73
N LYS A 871 0.02 -3.56 -1.35
CA LYS A 871 -0.42 -3.42 0.04
C LYS A 871 0.47 -4.27 0.96
N VAL A 872 0.36 -4.03 2.26
CA VAL A 872 1.05 -4.83 3.27
C VAL A 872 0.67 -6.31 3.10
N HIS A 873 1.67 -7.18 2.99
CA HIS A 873 1.48 -8.62 2.81
C HIS A 873 2.66 -9.40 3.39
N PHE A 874 2.55 -10.72 3.38
CA PHE A 874 3.57 -11.63 3.92
C PHE A 874 4.14 -12.54 2.85
N VAL A 875 5.38 -12.99 3.08
CA VAL A 875 6.02 -14.07 2.33
C VAL A 875 6.60 -15.09 3.32
N LEU A 876 6.21 -16.35 3.20
CA LEU A 876 6.83 -17.48 3.90
C LEU A 876 7.93 -18.02 3.00
N THR A 877 9.10 -18.23 3.57
CA THR A 877 10.22 -18.84 2.88
C THR A 877 10.78 -20.01 3.68
N GLN A 878 11.00 -21.13 3.01
CA GLN A 878 11.69 -22.30 3.53
C GLN A 878 12.97 -22.54 2.72
N ILE A 879 14.10 -22.69 3.42
CA ILE A 879 15.40 -23.02 2.82
C ILE A 879 15.80 -24.44 3.24
N LEU A 880 16.35 -25.18 2.29
CA LEU A 880 17.10 -26.41 2.55
C LEU A 880 18.50 -26.28 1.94
N GLN A 881 19.53 -26.47 2.77
CA GLN A 881 20.92 -26.55 2.31
C GLN A 881 21.43 -28.00 2.35
N LYS A 882 22.21 -28.39 1.34
CA LYS A 882 22.90 -29.68 1.29
C LYS A 882 24.25 -29.56 0.57
N LYS A 883 25.10 -30.56 0.75
CA LYS A 883 26.37 -30.72 0.02
C LYS A 883 26.21 -31.77 -1.08
N ASP A 884 26.91 -31.60 -2.18
CA ASP A 884 27.14 -32.62 -3.20
C ASP A 884 28.47 -33.33 -2.92
N ALA A 885 28.43 -34.61 -2.60
CA ALA A 885 29.61 -35.40 -2.29
C ALA A 885 30.61 -35.50 -3.46
N SER A 886 30.18 -35.20 -4.69
CA SER A 886 31.03 -35.22 -5.88
C SER A 886 31.77 -33.90 -6.15
N ASP A 887 31.32 -32.78 -5.59
CA ASP A 887 31.97 -31.47 -5.75
C ASP A 887 33.00 -31.24 -4.64
N LYS A 888 34.26 -31.15 -5.06
CA LYS A 888 35.41 -31.02 -4.15
C LYS A 888 35.64 -29.59 -3.66
N ARG A 889 34.95 -28.59 -4.22
CA ARG A 889 35.04 -27.19 -3.79
C ARG A 889 34.29 -27.00 -2.48
N ASP A 890 34.60 -25.95 -1.73
CA ASP A 890 33.73 -25.55 -0.62
C ASP A 890 32.46 -24.91 -1.21
N HIS A 891 31.34 -25.62 -1.14
CA HIS A 891 30.14 -25.32 -1.89
C HIS A 891 28.86 -25.63 -1.12
N VAL A 892 27.70 -25.17 -1.59
CA VAL A 892 26.37 -25.52 -1.06
C VAL A 892 25.37 -25.61 -2.20
N ILE A 893 24.45 -26.57 -2.11
CA ILE A 893 23.22 -26.57 -2.89
C ILE A 893 22.10 -26.10 -1.98
N GLN A 894 21.47 -25.00 -2.34
CA GLN A 894 20.38 -24.40 -1.60
C GLN A 894 19.09 -24.48 -2.43
N ARG A 895 18.01 -24.98 -1.83
CA ARG A 895 16.67 -24.92 -2.40
C ARG A 895 15.79 -24.03 -1.54
N GLU A 896 15.06 -23.13 -2.19
CA GLU A 896 14.10 -22.23 -1.58
C GLU A 896 12.69 -22.53 -2.10
N VAL A 897 11.72 -22.53 -1.19
CA VAL A 897 10.30 -22.48 -1.52
C VAL A 897 9.67 -21.25 -0.86
N SER A 898 9.09 -20.37 -1.66
CA SER A 898 8.55 -19.06 -1.22
C SER A 898 7.13 -18.81 -1.70
N ARG A 899 6.23 -18.38 -0.80
CA ARG A 899 4.82 -18.08 -1.11
C ARG A 899 4.32 -16.83 -0.40
N ALA A 900 3.52 -16.02 -1.09
CA ALA A 900 2.94 -14.78 -0.57
C ALA A 900 1.44 -14.91 -0.23
N TRP A 901 0.96 -14.12 0.73
CA TRP A 901 -0.47 -13.98 1.06
C TRP A 901 -0.80 -12.65 1.76
N TYR A 902 -2.05 -12.21 1.67
CA TYR A 902 -2.57 -11.09 2.47
C TYR A 902 -2.91 -11.54 3.89
N ALA A 903 -2.79 -10.62 4.85
CA ALA A 903 -3.17 -10.86 6.26
C ALA A 903 -4.63 -11.36 6.44
N GLU A 904 -5.49 -11.09 5.46
CA GLU A 904 -6.93 -11.37 5.49
C GLU A 904 -7.31 -12.79 5.02
N HIS A 905 -6.37 -13.56 4.44
CA HIS A 905 -6.64 -14.84 3.75
C HIS A 905 -6.13 -16.10 4.46
N VAL A 906 -5.95 -16.05 5.79
CA VAL A 906 -5.58 -17.24 6.61
C VAL A 906 -6.72 -17.68 7.51
#